data_AF-A0A8J6HEB6-F1
#
_entry.id   AF-A0A8J6HEB6-F1
#
_cell.length_a   1.000
_cell.length_b   1.000
_cell.length_c   1.000
_cell.angle_alpha   90.00
_cell.angle_beta   90.00
_cell.angle_gamma   90.00
#
_symmetry.space_group_name_H-M   'P 1'
#
loop_
_entity.id
_entity.type
_entity.pdbx_description
1 polymer ?
#
loop_
_entity_poly.entity_id
_entity_poly.type
_entity_poly.pdbx_seq_one_letter_code
_entity_poly.pdbx_strand_id
1 'polypeptide(L)'
;MKAPPVRFWIGVMIFMTTFTNYMMRSNMSVSIISMVDRKSSNRTPPCKRGENTTVTQKKASSDEVMEEKFVWDESEVGNILAAYFWGYLTTCIAGGILSELLGPFHVIMWTSLASAILTGLTPLSTLGGSAGVIANRFVIGMLGGVAYPAVNVLIAKWAPPVEKGKFLAAMMGNTLGTVVTFNLVGWVTAMCGWAWGFYCLVIFMAVYCIVFFILVTDTPEKSRWTSEAERKYIADSQEGHVSKKKAVPPYLKMFKSIPFWALCTAQFGNLWGLNLILTYAPKFMAETLGFNIKASAGLAALPYLARLICSQIFGIIGDRMRKKNVMSVTKIRKFFIIFSHFIPAACMILIRIAGCQHEGVIVLLVMNQGFNGAVVVSHLINSQDLTPNFAGSCYGIMNTIGMTTGMFVPVISGALNIKYNNELIASTIIYMIGGIVFAGIEYVFGICGFPVIELSMALQTAGIHYIGMRNEQAACYAAQAIGYLTGVPGGVLVVSGPGLLHVCAGMANAQVNCWPVLVIGGSCPQDHEGIGGFQECYQVELARPYCKYAARPPSLSLIPQHVEKAVRLATYGRPGAVYLDFPGNLLQARTTVDQIPTQYTSPEIPLAFPEPRRIEEAVALLARAQNPLVIVGKGAAYARAEPEVRDLIDSTNLPFLATPMGKGVVPDTHHNSIQPARSLALQRADVVLLLGARLNWILHFGRPPRYRSDVKVIQIDITAEELHNSVKSSVAIQSDLKPAVAQLAEGLKMRGFVFDRRSDWWTDLNKKIEDNKKKVEEMALDISEPLNYYAVFHHLQQVLPQNPIIVSEGANTMDIGRSILMNDLPRHRLDAGTFGTMGVGLGFAIAAALYCRHFQPEKRVICVEGDSAFGFSGMEIETMVRYKLPVVIVVVNNSGIYGGLPEDVYNDLQDSGEVTKVTPPTSLSVSTRYENMMNLFGRKGFYCTSISELQNAVKEALKVTDGPSIINVIISPSADRKPQTFSWLTESKL
;
A
#
# COMPACT_ATOMS: atom_id res chain seq x y z
N MET A 1 -22.71 33.00 -51.78
CA MET A 1 -22.01 32.25 -50.71
C MET A 1 -20.90 31.43 -51.35
N LYS A 2 -19.64 31.57 -50.91
CA LYS A 2 -18.56 30.69 -51.38
C LYS A 2 -18.82 29.28 -50.83
N ALA A 3 -18.69 28.24 -51.66
CA ALA A 3 -18.81 26.87 -51.20
C ALA A 3 -17.81 26.61 -50.06
N PRO A 4 -18.20 25.89 -49.00
CA PRO A 4 -17.29 25.59 -47.89
C PRO A 4 -16.09 24.76 -48.39
N PRO A 5 -14.89 25.00 -47.85
CA PRO A 5 -13.67 24.31 -48.27
C PRO A 5 -13.75 22.81 -47.96
N VAL A 6 -13.03 21.97 -48.72
CA VAL A 6 -13.11 20.50 -48.56
C VAL A 6 -12.70 20.07 -47.15
N ARG A 7 -11.75 20.77 -46.53
CA ARG A 7 -11.33 20.51 -45.15
C ARG A 7 -12.49 20.61 -44.14
N PHE A 8 -13.51 21.45 -44.39
CA PHE A 8 -14.70 21.51 -43.55
C PHE A 8 -15.48 20.19 -43.61
N TRP A 9 -15.69 19.64 -44.81
CA TRP A 9 -16.35 18.36 -45.01
C TRP A 9 -15.54 17.19 -44.42
N ILE A 10 -14.21 17.25 -44.45
CA ILE A 10 -13.37 16.28 -43.74
C ILE A 10 -13.59 16.37 -42.22
N GLY A 11 -13.69 17.58 -41.67
CA GLY A 11 -14.08 17.79 -40.26
C GLY A 11 -15.44 17.19 -39.93
N VAL A 12 -16.45 17.38 -40.80
CA VAL A 12 -17.77 16.74 -40.67
C VAL A 12 -17.64 15.22 -40.74
N MET A 13 -16.82 14.68 -41.63
CA MET A 13 -16.63 13.23 -41.71
C MET A 13 -15.91 12.66 -40.50
N ILE A 14 -14.95 13.38 -39.88
CA ILE A 14 -14.35 13.00 -38.60
C ILE A 14 -15.40 12.96 -37.48
N PHE A 15 -16.30 13.94 -37.46
CA PHE A 15 -17.44 13.94 -36.56
C PHE A 15 -18.32 12.71 -36.79
N MET A 16 -18.68 12.45 -38.04
CA MET A 16 -19.50 11.29 -38.39
C MET A 16 -18.81 9.94 -38.10
N THR A 17 -17.50 9.83 -38.29
CA THR A 17 -16.71 8.63 -37.94
C THR A 17 -16.76 8.36 -36.44
N THR A 18 -16.52 9.37 -35.61
CA THR A 18 -16.56 9.21 -34.15
C THR A 18 -17.97 8.99 -33.64
N PHE A 19 -18.96 9.63 -34.27
CA PHE A 19 -20.39 9.44 -34.04
C PHE A 19 -20.82 8.00 -34.28
N THR A 20 -20.67 7.47 -35.50
CA THR A 20 -21.11 6.12 -35.83
C THR A 20 -20.34 5.04 -35.07
N ASN A 21 -19.04 5.23 -34.83
CA ASN A 21 -18.24 4.30 -34.02
C ASN A 21 -18.79 4.19 -32.59
N TYR A 22 -19.16 5.31 -31.96
CA TYR A 22 -19.75 5.28 -30.62
C TYR A 22 -21.21 4.81 -30.61
N MET A 23 -21.95 4.97 -31.72
CA MET A 23 -23.26 4.33 -31.83
C MET A 23 -23.14 2.81 -31.70
N MET A 24 -22.19 2.19 -32.42
CA MET A 24 -21.97 0.74 -32.38
C MET A 24 -21.44 0.24 -31.04
N ARG A 25 -20.59 1.05 -30.39
CA ARG A 25 -20.04 0.77 -29.07
C ARG A 25 -21.10 0.82 -27.97
N SER A 26 -21.89 1.88 -27.93
CA SER A 26 -22.83 2.17 -26.85
C SER A 26 -24.14 1.38 -26.93
N ASN A 27 -24.48 0.86 -28.11
CA ASN A 27 -25.69 0.09 -28.36
C ASN A 27 -25.94 -1.02 -27.31
N MET A 28 -24.93 -1.86 -27.05
CA MET A 28 -25.10 -3.00 -26.15
C MET A 28 -25.43 -2.57 -24.71
N SER A 29 -24.99 -1.39 -24.26
CA SER A 29 -25.27 -0.90 -22.90
C SER A 29 -26.76 -0.62 -22.66
N VAL A 30 -27.53 -0.42 -23.73
CA VAL A 30 -29.00 -0.24 -23.67
C VAL A 30 -29.72 -1.52 -24.06
N SER A 31 -29.31 -2.17 -25.15
CA SER A 31 -29.95 -3.40 -25.64
C SER A 31 -29.90 -4.54 -24.63
N ILE A 32 -28.82 -4.66 -23.84
CA ILE A 32 -28.68 -5.73 -22.84
C ILE A 32 -29.79 -5.70 -21.77
N ILE A 33 -30.34 -4.52 -21.47
CA ILE A 33 -31.45 -4.34 -20.50
C ILE A 33 -32.72 -5.02 -21.02
N SER A 34 -32.92 -5.04 -22.34
CA SER A 34 -34.07 -5.68 -22.99
C SER A 34 -33.85 -7.15 -23.35
N MET A 35 -32.58 -7.57 -23.51
CA MET A 35 -32.20 -8.93 -23.92
C MET A 35 -32.27 -9.94 -22.78
N VAL A 36 -32.11 -9.52 -21.52
CA VAL A 36 -31.99 -10.44 -20.37
C VAL A 36 -33.31 -10.54 -19.58
N ASP A 37 -33.78 -11.76 -19.31
CA ASP A 37 -34.93 -11.99 -18.43
C ASP A 37 -34.47 -11.99 -16.98
N ARG A 38 -35.08 -11.15 -16.17
CA ARG A 38 -34.77 -11.02 -14.73
C ARG A 38 -36.01 -11.21 -13.86
N LYS A 39 -37.14 -11.64 -14.44
CA LYS A 39 -38.43 -11.88 -13.74
C LYS A 39 -38.38 -13.01 -12.70
N SER A 40 -37.38 -13.89 -12.73
CA SER A 40 -37.16 -14.90 -11.68
C SER A 40 -36.61 -14.31 -10.36
N SER A 41 -36.18 -13.04 -10.35
CA SER A 41 -35.82 -12.32 -9.13
C SER A 41 -36.94 -11.34 -8.75
N ASN A 42 -37.73 -11.66 -7.73
CA ASN A 42 -38.71 -10.77 -7.10
C ASN A 42 -38.02 -9.56 -6.41
N ARG A 43 -37.33 -8.70 -7.16
CA ARG A 43 -36.58 -7.55 -6.64
C ARG A 43 -37.24 -6.25 -7.09
N THR A 44 -38.01 -5.63 -6.19
CA THR A 44 -38.39 -4.22 -6.31
C THR A 44 -37.12 -3.35 -6.32
N PRO A 45 -37.01 -2.37 -7.25
CA PRO A 45 -35.87 -1.44 -7.31
C PRO A 45 -35.62 -0.80 -5.94
N PRO A 46 -34.35 -0.69 -5.48
CA PRO A 46 -34.02 -0.18 -4.15
C PRO A 46 -34.67 1.18 -3.81
N CYS A 47 -34.71 2.11 -4.75
CA CYS A 47 -35.30 3.44 -4.54
C CYS A 47 -36.83 3.49 -4.63
N LYS A 48 -37.48 2.36 -4.92
CA LYS A 48 -38.94 2.18 -4.84
C LYS A 48 -39.39 1.40 -3.59
N ARG A 49 -38.47 0.98 -2.71
CA ARG A 49 -38.78 0.21 -1.49
C ARG A 49 -39.35 1.05 -0.34
N GLY A 50 -39.37 2.38 -0.46
CA GLY A 50 -39.80 3.31 0.61
C GLY A 50 -41.02 4.18 0.30
N GLU A 51 -41.58 4.12 -0.91
CA GLU A 51 -42.84 4.81 -1.20
C GLU A 51 -44.01 3.95 -0.71
N ASN A 52 -44.71 4.41 0.33
CA ASN A 52 -46.07 3.94 0.66
C ASN A 52 -47.03 4.41 -0.45
N THR A 53 -46.83 3.93 -1.66
CA THR A 53 -47.85 4.00 -2.70
C THR A 53 -48.69 2.75 -2.58
N THR A 54 -49.91 2.92 -2.07
CA THR A 54 -51.06 2.08 -2.47
C THR A 54 -51.15 2.13 -4.00
N VAL A 55 -50.40 1.27 -4.67
CA VAL A 55 -50.55 1.04 -6.10
C VAL A 55 -51.67 0.02 -6.25
N THR A 56 -52.89 0.53 -6.40
CA THR A 56 -53.86 -0.09 -7.30
C THR A 56 -53.12 -0.51 -8.56
N GLN A 57 -52.99 -1.83 -8.78
CA GLN A 57 -52.56 -2.39 -10.06
C GLN A 57 -53.54 -1.93 -11.14
N LYS A 58 -53.28 -0.78 -11.76
CA LYS A 58 -53.78 -0.55 -13.11
C LYS A 58 -52.96 -1.44 -14.03
N LYS A 59 -53.59 -2.50 -14.52
CA LYS A 59 -53.14 -3.28 -15.67
C LYS A 59 -52.67 -2.31 -16.76
N ALA A 60 -51.36 -2.28 -17.01
CA ALA A 60 -50.85 -1.72 -18.24
C ALA A 60 -51.27 -2.65 -19.39
N SER A 61 -51.77 -2.02 -20.43
CA SER A 61 -52.34 -2.59 -21.64
C SER A 61 -51.39 -3.58 -22.33
N SER A 62 -52.04 -4.62 -22.87
CA SER A 62 -51.52 -5.72 -23.67
C SER A 62 -51.05 -5.27 -25.05
N ASP A 63 -49.81 -4.75 -25.17
CA ASP A 63 -49.14 -4.50 -26.47
C ASP A 63 -47.60 -4.62 -26.37
N GLU A 64 -47.06 -5.50 -25.49
CA GLU A 64 -45.61 -5.82 -25.54
C GLU A 64 -45.38 -7.00 -26.49
N VAL A 65 -44.63 -6.75 -27.57
CA VAL A 65 -44.13 -7.78 -28.49
C VAL A 65 -43.35 -8.83 -27.69
N MET A 66 -43.86 -10.06 -27.61
CA MET A 66 -43.20 -11.17 -26.90
C MET A 66 -42.02 -11.70 -27.71
N GLU A 67 -40.82 -11.13 -27.47
CA GLU A 67 -39.55 -11.76 -27.83
C GLU A 67 -38.98 -12.56 -26.64
N GLU A 68 -38.32 -13.68 -26.94
CA GLU A 68 -37.66 -14.54 -25.96
C GLU A 68 -36.48 -13.80 -25.31
N LYS A 69 -36.44 -13.76 -23.97
CA LYS A 69 -35.40 -13.10 -23.19
C LYS A 69 -34.44 -14.13 -22.60
N PHE A 70 -33.14 -13.80 -22.55
CA PHE A 70 -32.07 -14.71 -22.13
C PHE A 70 -31.85 -14.69 -20.61
N VAL A 71 -31.61 -15.85 -19.99
CA VAL A 71 -31.29 -15.96 -18.56
C VAL A 71 -29.77 -15.91 -18.39
N TRP A 72 -29.17 -14.72 -18.53
CA TRP A 72 -27.74 -14.49 -18.28
C TRP A 72 -27.51 -13.92 -16.89
N ASP A 73 -26.52 -14.44 -16.19
CA ASP A 73 -26.13 -13.91 -14.88
C ASP A 73 -25.39 -12.55 -14.98
N GLU A 74 -25.18 -11.88 -13.86
CA GLU A 74 -24.55 -10.56 -13.84
C GLU A 74 -23.07 -10.57 -14.23
N SER A 75 -22.40 -11.73 -14.13
CA SER A 75 -21.02 -11.92 -14.55
C SER A 75 -20.96 -12.05 -16.07
N GLU A 76 -21.85 -12.85 -16.65
CA GLU A 76 -22.04 -13.00 -18.09
C GLU A 76 -22.39 -11.66 -18.75
N VAL A 77 -23.31 -10.88 -18.16
CA VAL A 77 -23.65 -9.53 -18.64
C VAL A 77 -22.44 -8.59 -18.57
N GLY A 78 -21.68 -8.62 -17.48
CA GLY A 78 -20.43 -7.87 -17.35
C GLY A 78 -19.41 -8.24 -18.42
N ASN A 79 -19.24 -9.53 -18.70
CA ASN A 79 -18.33 -10.04 -19.72
C ASN A 79 -18.77 -9.68 -21.14
N ILE A 80 -20.06 -9.73 -21.46
CA ILE A 80 -20.60 -9.30 -22.76
C ILE A 80 -20.29 -7.82 -23.02
N LEU A 81 -20.43 -6.96 -22.00
CA LEU A 81 -20.12 -5.54 -22.10
C LEU A 81 -18.61 -5.28 -22.21
N ALA A 82 -17.78 -6.03 -21.48
CA ALA A 82 -16.32 -5.92 -21.51
C ALA A 82 -15.69 -6.46 -22.81
N ALA A 83 -16.33 -7.43 -23.48
CA ALA A 83 -15.79 -8.11 -24.67
C ALA A 83 -15.40 -7.16 -25.81
N TYR A 84 -16.16 -6.08 -26.03
CA TYR A 84 -15.79 -5.05 -27.00
C TYR A 84 -14.43 -4.43 -26.68
N PHE A 85 -14.13 -4.19 -25.41
CA PHE A 85 -12.87 -3.58 -24.98
C PHE A 85 -11.71 -4.57 -25.03
N TRP A 86 -11.95 -5.85 -24.78
CA TRP A 86 -10.93 -6.90 -24.98
C TRP A 86 -10.40 -6.88 -26.42
N GLY A 87 -11.31 -6.86 -27.40
CA GLY A 87 -10.94 -6.76 -28.80
C GLY A 87 -10.28 -5.42 -29.15
N TYR A 88 -10.85 -4.31 -28.66
CA TYR A 88 -10.37 -2.95 -28.96
C TYR A 88 -8.88 -2.75 -28.66
N LEU A 89 -8.40 -3.32 -27.55
CA LEU A 89 -7.01 -3.13 -27.12
C LEU A 89 -6.00 -3.85 -28.01
N THR A 90 -6.38 -4.99 -28.59
CA THR A 90 -5.48 -5.78 -29.44
C THR A 90 -5.04 -5.02 -30.68
N THR A 91 -5.88 -4.11 -31.19
CA THR A 91 -5.64 -3.40 -32.45
C THR A 91 -5.38 -1.91 -32.28
N CYS A 92 -5.65 -1.29 -31.12
CA CYS A 92 -5.52 0.16 -30.94
C CYS A 92 -4.08 0.70 -31.10
N ILE A 93 -3.06 -0.03 -30.63
CA ILE A 93 -1.65 0.35 -30.88
C ILE A 93 -1.31 0.18 -32.36
N ALA A 94 -1.66 -0.97 -32.94
CA ALA A 94 -1.41 -1.26 -34.35
C ALA A 94 -2.16 -0.31 -35.29
N GLY A 95 -3.32 0.20 -34.89
CA GLY A 95 -4.17 1.08 -35.68
C GLY A 95 -3.51 2.41 -36.04
N GLY A 96 -2.70 2.98 -35.13
CA GLY A 96 -1.91 4.17 -35.42
C GLY A 96 -0.88 3.91 -36.51
N ILE A 97 -0.14 2.81 -36.37
CA ILE A 97 0.90 2.37 -37.30
C ILE A 97 0.30 2.05 -38.68
N LEU A 98 -0.78 1.26 -38.71
CA LEU A 98 -1.48 0.89 -39.95
C LEU A 98 -2.02 2.12 -40.67
N SER A 99 -2.55 3.10 -39.94
CA SER A 99 -3.06 4.34 -40.54
C SER A 99 -1.96 5.24 -41.09
N GLU A 100 -0.80 5.25 -40.44
CA GLU A 100 0.40 5.96 -40.92
C GLU A 100 0.99 5.27 -42.18
N LEU A 101 0.91 3.93 -42.27
CA LEU A 101 1.49 3.14 -43.37
C LEU A 101 0.58 2.96 -44.59
N LEU A 102 -0.68 2.54 -44.37
CA LEU A 102 -1.69 2.19 -45.38
C LEU A 102 -2.62 3.36 -45.72
N GLY A 103 -2.68 4.37 -44.86
CA GLY A 103 -3.54 5.54 -45.01
C GLY A 103 -4.81 5.45 -44.14
N PRO A 104 -5.22 6.54 -43.47
CA PRO A 104 -6.37 6.55 -42.58
C PRO A 104 -7.71 6.28 -43.28
N PHE A 105 -7.84 6.56 -44.58
CA PHE A 105 -9.07 6.29 -45.35
C PHE A 105 -9.38 4.79 -45.36
N HIS A 106 -8.41 3.97 -45.79
CA HIS A 106 -8.57 2.53 -45.93
C HIS A 106 -8.86 1.87 -44.58
N VAL A 107 -8.15 2.31 -43.53
CA VAL A 107 -8.33 1.79 -42.18
C VAL A 107 -9.73 2.10 -41.66
N ILE A 108 -10.21 3.34 -41.78
CA ILE A 108 -11.54 3.73 -41.27
C ILE A 108 -12.66 3.06 -42.08
N MET A 109 -12.58 3.09 -43.42
CA MET A 109 -13.65 2.62 -44.29
C MET A 109 -13.92 1.12 -44.12
N TRP A 110 -12.87 0.29 -44.25
CA TRP A 110 -13.04 -1.16 -44.24
C TRP A 110 -13.39 -1.71 -42.85
N THR A 111 -12.82 -1.12 -41.79
CA THR A 111 -13.19 -1.52 -40.42
C THR A 111 -14.60 -1.07 -40.05
N SER A 112 -15.05 0.10 -40.53
CA SER A 112 -16.43 0.56 -40.33
C SER A 112 -17.44 -0.33 -41.05
N LEU A 113 -17.15 -0.73 -42.29
CA LEU A 113 -18.00 -1.63 -43.07
C LEU A 113 -18.09 -3.03 -42.42
N ALA A 114 -16.95 -3.61 -42.05
CA ALA A 114 -16.92 -4.90 -41.37
C ALA A 114 -17.64 -4.84 -40.00
N SER A 115 -17.48 -3.72 -39.26
CA SER A 115 -18.18 -3.51 -37.99
C SER A 115 -19.70 -3.38 -38.18
N ALA A 116 -20.17 -2.83 -39.29
CA ALA A 116 -21.59 -2.75 -39.63
C ALA A 116 -22.19 -4.14 -39.84
N ILE A 117 -21.51 -4.97 -40.63
CA ILE A 117 -21.93 -6.35 -40.92
C ILE A 117 -22.01 -7.16 -39.62
N LEU A 118 -20.94 -7.18 -38.82
CA LEU A 118 -20.92 -7.94 -37.55
C LEU A 118 -21.95 -7.44 -36.53
N THR A 119 -22.26 -6.14 -36.54
CA THR A 119 -23.31 -5.61 -35.67
C THR A 119 -24.68 -6.12 -36.10
N GLY A 120 -24.96 -6.18 -37.41
CA GLY A 120 -26.18 -6.80 -37.95
C GLY A 120 -26.27 -8.31 -37.66
N LEU A 121 -25.13 -8.99 -37.50
CA LEU A 121 -25.07 -10.41 -37.10
C LEU A 121 -25.20 -10.61 -35.58
N THR A 122 -25.27 -9.55 -34.77
CA THR A 122 -25.35 -9.68 -33.30
C THR A 122 -26.58 -10.47 -32.84
N PRO A 123 -27.79 -10.26 -33.40
CA PRO A 123 -28.94 -11.09 -33.05
C PRO A 123 -28.74 -12.58 -33.42
N LEU A 124 -28.06 -12.89 -34.53
CA LEU A 124 -27.76 -14.29 -34.89
C LEU A 124 -26.72 -14.91 -33.95
N SER A 125 -25.80 -14.11 -33.40
CA SER A 125 -24.77 -14.58 -32.47
C SER A 125 -25.34 -15.09 -31.13
N THR A 126 -26.59 -14.75 -30.78
CA THR A 126 -27.23 -15.26 -29.56
C THR A 126 -27.57 -16.76 -29.64
N LEU A 127 -27.58 -17.35 -30.85
CA LEU A 127 -27.72 -18.81 -31.02
C LEU A 127 -26.57 -19.58 -30.36
N GLY A 128 -25.41 -18.94 -30.17
CA GLY A 128 -24.26 -19.48 -29.43
C GLY A 128 -24.26 -19.13 -27.93
N GLY A 129 -25.38 -18.67 -27.38
CA GLY A 129 -25.49 -18.20 -25.99
C GLY A 129 -24.64 -16.96 -25.70
N SER A 130 -24.29 -16.75 -24.42
CA SER A 130 -23.45 -15.62 -23.98
C SER A 130 -22.06 -15.62 -24.65
N ALA A 131 -21.48 -16.80 -24.88
CA ALA A 131 -20.19 -16.97 -25.54
C ALA A 131 -20.20 -16.51 -27.02
N GLY A 132 -21.27 -16.80 -27.77
CA GLY A 132 -21.42 -16.34 -29.16
C GLY A 132 -21.48 -14.81 -29.27
N VAL A 133 -22.20 -14.16 -28.34
CA VAL A 133 -22.29 -12.70 -28.26
C VAL A 133 -20.94 -12.07 -27.86
N ILE A 134 -20.23 -12.67 -26.90
CA ILE A 134 -18.88 -12.25 -26.49
C ILE A 134 -17.91 -12.31 -27.68
N ALA A 135 -17.90 -13.41 -28.43
CA ALA A 135 -17.03 -13.58 -29.59
C ALA A 135 -17.32 -12.52 -30.66
N ASN A 136 -18.59 -12.28 -30.99
CA ASN A 136 -18.95 -11.25 -31.96
C ASN A 136 -18.55 -9.84 -31.47
N ARG A 137 -18.81 -9.52 -30.20
CA ARG A 137 -18.42 -8.23 -29.59
C ARG A 137 -16.91 -8.03 -29.57
N PHE A 138 -16.14 -9.08 -29.32
CA PHE A 138 -14.67 -9.04 -29.37
C PHE A 138 -14.20 -8.60 -30.75
N VAL A 139 -14.70 -9.22 -31.83
CA VAL A 139 -14.29 -8.87 -33.20
C VAL A 139 -14.74 -7.44 -33.56
N ILE A 140 -15.96 -7.04 -33.19
CA ILE A 140 -16.43 -5.65 -33.35
C ILE A 140 -15.51 -4.66 -32.60
N GLY A 141 -15.04 -5.05 -31.41
CA GLY A 141 -14.04 -4.34 -30.63
C GLY A 141 -12.72 -4.14 -31.38
N MET A 142 -12.16 -5.22 -31.94
CA MET A 142 -10.92 -5.17 -32.73
C MET A 142 -11.03 -4.19 -33.91
N LEU A 143 -12.18 -4.16 -34.59
CA LEU A 143 -12.44 -3.22 -35.68
C LEU A 143 -12.59 -1.78 -35.18
N GLY A 144 -13.16 -1.59 -33.99
CA GLY A 144 -13.28 -0.28 -33.34
C GLY A 144 -11.95 0.31 -32.88
N GLY A 145 -10.99 -0.54 -32.49
CA GLY A 145 -9.69 -0.15 -31.92
C GLY A 145 -8.84 0.75 -32.83
N VAL A 146 -8.98 0.60 -34.14
CA VAL A 146 -8.16 1.35 -35.11
C VAL A 146 -8.71 2.73 -35.47
N ALA A 147 -9.99 2.99 -35.20
CA ALA A 147 -10.69 4.17 -35.74
C ALA A 147 -10.16 5.50 -35.16
N TYR A 148 -9.94 5.58 -33.86
CA TYR A 148 -9.47 6.81 -33.20
C TYR A 148 -8.01 7.17 -33.52
N PRO A 149 -7.07 6.20 -33.54
CA PRO A 149 -5.73 6.43 -34.09
C PRO A 149 -5.78 6.91 -35.54
N ALA A 150 -6.61 6.29 -36.39
CA ALA A 150 -6.75 6.66 -37.80
C ALA A 150 -7.29 8.09 -37.99
N VAL A 151 -8.29 8.48 -37.20
CA VAL A 151 -8.81 9.85 -37.18
C VAL A 151 -7.71 10.85 -36.81
N ASN A 152 -6.84 10.55 -35.84
CA ASN A 152 -5.73 11.42 -35.49
C ASN A 152 -4.70 11.58 -36.60
N VAL A 153 -4.48 10.54 -37.42
CA VAL A 153 -3.64 10.62 -38.63
C VAL A 153 -4.32 11.46 -39.71
N LEU A 154 -5.64 11.31 -39.88
CA LEU A 154 -6.42 12.11 -40.84
C LEU A 154 -6.39 13.60 -40.48
N ILE A 155 -6.54 13.93 -39.19
CA ILE A 155 -6.40 15.30 -38.65
C ILE A 155 -5.00 15.84 -38.93
N ALA A 156 -3.95 15.07 -38.65
CA ALA A 156 -2.58 15.52 -38.86
C ALA A 156 -2.29 15.89 -40.33
N LYS A 157 -2.93 15.19 -41.29
CA LYS A 157 -2.76 15.41 -42.74
C LYS A 157 -3.63 16.54 -43.30
N TRP A 158 -4.86 16.69 -42.80
CA TRP A 158 -5.84 17.64 -43.37
C TRP A 158 -5.97 18.95 -42.61
N ALA A 159 -5.62 19.01 -41.33
CA ALA A 159 -5.81 20.20 -40.51
C ALA A 159 -4.57 21.11 -40.52
N PRO A 160 -4.70 22.38 -40.94
CA PRO A 160 -3.68 23.40 -40.70
C PRO A 160 -3.39 23.56 -39.20
N PRO A 161 -2.14 23.85 -38.76
CA PRO A 161 -1.78 23.95 -37.35
C PRO A 161 -2.69 24.86 -36.51
N VAL A 162 -3.16 25.96 -37.09
CA VAL A 162 -4.06 26.93 -36.44
C VAL A 162 -5.51 26.44 -36.35
N GLU A 163 -5.92 25.49 -37.19
CA GLU A 163 -7.28 24.92 -37.22
C GLU A 163 -7.37 23.55 -36.53
N LYS A 164 -6.25 22.94 -36.12
CA LYS A 164 -6.20 21.60 -35.48
C LYS A 164 -7.16 21.45 -34.30
N GLY A 165 -7.32 22.49 -33.48
CA GLY A 165 -8.28 22.49 -32.36
C GLY A 165 -9.73 22.26 -32.80
N LYS A 166 -10.13 22.80 -33.95
CA LYS A 166 -11.49 22.62 -34.51
C LYS A 166 -11.71 21.20 -35.01
N PHE A 167 -10.70 20.63 -35.65
CA PHE A 167 -10.72 19.24 -36.12
C PHE A 167 -10.77 18.24 -34.96
N LEU A 168 -10.07 18.53 -33.86
CA LEU A 168 -10.15 17.73 -32.64
C LEU A 168 -11.49 17.90 -31.93
N ALA A 169 -12.08 19.11 -31.93
CA ALA A 169 -13.43 19.32 -31.42
C ALA A 169 -14.48 18.54 -32.20
N ALA A 170 -14.25 18.27 -33.50
CA ALA A 170 -15.11 17.38 -34.30
C ALA A 170 -15.16 15.94 -33.76
N MET A 171 -14.18 15.50 -32.95
CA MET A 171 -14.23 14.19 -32.30
C MET A 171 -15.33 14.07 -31.23
N MET A 172 -15.99 15.19 -30.86
CA MET A 172 -17.20 15.19 -30.02
C MET A 172 -18.42 14.56 -30.71
N GLY A 173 -18.29 14.13 -31.97
CA GLY A 173 -19.26 13.23 -32.61
C GLY A 173 -19.54 11.99 -31.76
N ASN A 174 -18.53 11.50 -31.02
CA ASN A 174 -18.69 10.38 -30.09
C ASN A 174 -19.78 10.59 -29.04
N THR A 175 -19.89 11.81 -28.53
CA THR A 175 -20.78 12.20 -27.45
C THR A 175 -22.20 12.31 -27.99
N LEU A 176 -22.38 12.94 -29.16
CA LEU A 176 -23.68 12.98 -29.82
C LEU A 176 -24.12 11.57 -30.28
N GLY A 177 -23.18 10.74 -30.72
CA GLY A 177 -23.44 9.34 -31.09
C GLY A 177 -24.08 8.57 -29.94
N THR A 178 -23.54 8.71 -28.72
CA THR A 178 -24.14 8.11 -27.51
C THR A 178 -25.53 8.68 -27.20
N VAL A 179 -25.73 10.00 -27.31
CA VAL A 179 -27.05 10.63 -27.08
C VAL A 179 -28.09 10.06 -28.02
N VAL A 180 -27.77 10.00 -29.32
CA VAL A 180 -28.68 9.47 -30.35
C VAL A 180 -28.92 7.99 -30.14
N THR A 181 -27.88 7.19 -29.91
CA THR A 181 -28.03 5.74 -29.71
C THR A 181 -28.87 5.42 -28.49
N PHE A 182 -28.64 6.06 -27.34
CA PHE A 182 -29.44 5.78 -26.14
C PHE A 182 -30.92 6.07 -26.39
N ASN A 183 -31.26 7.21 -27.00
CA ASN A 183 -32.65 7.55 -27.30
C ASN A 183 -33.25 6.65 -28.39
N LEU A 184 -32.55 6.48 -29.51
CA LEU A 184 -33.03 5.73 -30.67
C LEU A 184 -33.19 4.25 -30.34
N VAL A 185 -32.16 3.61 -29.80
CA VAL A 185 -32.21 2.19 -29.42
C VAL A 185 -33.23 1.97 -28.32
N GLY A 186 -33.25 2.80 -27.27
CA GLY A 186 -34.25 2.70 -26.21
C GLY A 186 -35.69 2.79 -26.72
N TRP A 187 -35.95 3.61 -27.74
CA TRP A 187 -37.29 3.76 -28.35
C TRP A 187 -37.63 2.60 -29.31
N VAL A 188 -36.71 2.25 -30.22
CA VAL A 188 -36.89 1.16 -31.20
C VAL A 188 -37.03 -0.18 -30.50
N THR A 189 -36.20 -0.45 -29.49
CA THR A 189 -36.28 -1.67 -28.69
C THR A 189 -37.61 -1.80 -27.96
N ALA A 190 -38.18 -0.69 -27.47
CA ALA A 190 -39.48 -0.69 -26.80
C ALA A 190 -40.66 -0.93 -27.74
N MET A 191 -40.53 -0.64 -29.04
CA MET A 191 -41.62 -0.77 -30.03
C MET A 191 -41.53 -2.03 -30.89
N CYS A 192 -40.31 -2.42 -31.27
CA CYS A 192 -40.07 -3.41 -32.32
C CYS A 192 -39.30 -4.64 -31.83
N GLY A 193 -38.84 -4.66 -30.58
CA GLY A 193 -38.01 -5.74 -30.05
C GLY A 193 -36.51 -5.42 -30.04
N TRP A 194 -35.74 -6.18 -29.25
CA TRP A 194 -34.33 -5.88 -28.94
C TRP A 194 -33.42 -6.04 -30.16
N ALA A 195 -33.74 -6.94 -31.09
CA ALA A 195 -32.94 -7.18 -32.29
C ALA A 195 -32.90 -5.94 -33.20
N TRP A 196 -34.00 -5.19 -33.28
CA TRP A 196 -34.08 -3.95 -34.08
C TRP A 196 -33.20 -2.82 -33.56
N GLY A 197 -32.81 -2.86 -32.29
CA GLY A 197 -31.79 -1.97 -31.73
C GLY A 197 -30.42 -2.10 -32.42
N PHE A 198 -30.12 -3.27 -33.01
CA PHE A 198 -28.91 -3.48 -33.81
C PHE A 198 -29.12 -3.09 -35.27
N TYR A 199 -30.23 -3.53 -35.89
CA TYR A 199 -30.48 -3.29 -37.31
C TYR A 199 -30.61 -1.80 -37.67
N CYS A 200 -31.26 -1.00 -36.82
CA CYS A 200 -31.40 0.44 -37.10
C CYS A 200 -30.03 1.14 -37.19
N LEU A 201 -29.05 0.74 -36.37
CA LEU A 201 -27.70 1.31 -36.39
C LEU A 201 -26.89 0.88 -37.61
N VAL A 202 -27.13 -0.32 -38.15
CA VAL A 202 -26.51 -0.79 -39.39
C VAL A 202 -26.91 0.11 -40.56
N ILE A 203 -28.16 0.57 -40.62
CA ILE A 203 -28.63 1.50 -41.66
C ILE A 203 -27.86 2.82 -41.61
N PHE A 204 -27.70 3.41 -40.41
CA PHE A 204 -26.90 4.63 -40.23
C PHE A 204 -25.44 4.43 -40.65
N MET A 205 -24.84 3.29 -40.29
CA MET A 205 -23.46 2.97 -40.62
C MET A 205 -23.27 2.73 -42.13
N ALA A 206 -24.22 2.09 -42.80
CA ALA A 206 -24.19 1.88 -44.25
C ALA A 206 -24.23 3.20 -45.02
N VAL A 207 -25.12 4.12 -44.63
CA VAL A 207 -25.18 5.47 -45.22
C VAL A 207 -23.86 6.22 -44.99
N TYR A 208 -23.32 6.17 -43.78
CA TYR A 208 -22.02 6.76 -43.47
C TYR A 208 -20.89 6.19 -44.34
N CYS A 209 -20.80 4.87 -44.49
CA CYS A 209 -19.77 4.23 -45.31
C CYS A 209 -19.83 4.69 -46.78
N ILE A 210 -21.03 4.80 -47.37
CA ILE A 210 -21.22 5.32 -48.73
C ILE A 210 -20.71 6.76 -48.84
N VAL A 211 -21.12 7.63 -47.90
CA VAL A 211 -20.73 9.04 -47.89
C VAL A 211 -19.23 9.21 -47.65
N PHE A 212 -18.64 8.44 -46.73
CA PHE A 212 -17.21 8.46 -46.42
C PHE A 212 -16.37 8.04 -47.63
N PHE A 213 -16.79 7.01 -48.36
CA PHE A 213 -16.13 6.56 -49.59
C PHE A 213 -16.11 7.65 -50.68
N ILE A 214 -17.17 8.46 -50.77
CA ILE A 214 -17.30 9.50 -51.80
C ILE A 214 -16.47 10.76 -51.47
N LEU A 215 -16.36 11.11 -50.18
CA LEU A 215 -15.88 12.43 -49.72
C LEU A 215 -14.48 12.43 -49.13
N VAL A 216 -14.00 11.33 -48.54
CA VAL A 216 -12.73 11.31 -47.80
C VAL A 216 -11.60 10.73 -48.64
N THR A 217 -10.42 11.35 -48.59
CA THR A 217 -9.18 10.79 -49.14
C THR A 217 -8.04 10.89 -48.13
N ASP A 218 -7.00 10.07 -48.28
CA ASP A 218 -5.87 10.02 -47.32
C ASP A 218 -5.10 11.34 -47.19
N THR A 219 -4.99 12.10 -48.28
CA THR A 219 -4.29 13.39 -48.31
C THR A 219 -5.05 14.41 -49.17
N PRO A 220 -4.83 15.72 -48.95
CA PRO A 220 -5.46 16.78 -49.75
C PRO A 220 -5.11 16.76 -51.24
N GLU A 221 -3.94 16.24 -51.62
CA GLU A 221 -3.47 16.17 -53.02
C GLU A 221 -4.22 15.11 -53.82
N LYS A 222 -4.64 14.02 -53.17
CA LYS A 222 -5.40 12.92 -53.79
C LYS A 222 -6.89 13.22 -53.92
N SER A 223 -7.38 14.28 -53.29
CA SER A 223 -8.80 14.65 -53.31
C SER A 223 -9.20 15.27 -54.64
N ARG A 224 -10.23 14.72 -55.27
CA ARG A 224 -10.86 15.25 -56.50
C ARG A 224 -11.65 16.56 -56.29
N TRP A 225 -11.93 16.91 -55.04
CA TRP A 225 -12.78 18.06 -54.70
C TRP A 225 -11.98 19.29 -54.24
N THR A 226 -10.70 19.12 -53.90
CA THR A 226 -9.89 20.18 -53.27
C THR A 226 -9.37 21.16 -54.33
N SER A 227 -9.71 22.44 -54.19
CA SER A 227 -9.21 23.51 -55.06
C SER A 227 -7.70 23.70 -54.92
N GLU A 228 -7.04 24.19 -55.97
CA GLU A 228 -5.60 24.44 -55.98
C GLU A 228 -5.17 25.47 -54.91
N ALA A 229 -5.99 26.50 -54.69
CA ALA A 229 -5.79 27.48 -53.62
C ALA A 229 -5.84 26.85 -52.21
N GLU A 230 -6.73 25.87 -51.99
CA GLU A 230 -6.82 25.16 -50.72
C GLU A 230 -5.66 24.18 -50.50
N ARG A 231 -5.22 23.49 -51.56
CA ARG A 231 -4.03 22.61 -51.49
C ARG A 231 -2.78 23.40 -51.12
N LYS A 232 -2.58 24.57 -51.75
CA LYS A 232 -1.46 25.46 -51.44
C LYS A 232 -1.53 25.99 -50.01
N TYR A 233 -2.70 26.41 -49.54
CA TYR A 233 -2.88 26.86 -48.15
C TYR A 233 -2.51 25.79 -47.11
N ILE A 234 -2.93 24.54 -47.32
CA ILE A 234 -2.60 23.44 -46.41
C ILE A 234 -1.10 23.12 -46.46
N ALA A 235 -0.51 23.06 -47.67
CA ALA A 235 0.91 22.78 -47.85
C ALA A 235 1.81 23.85 -47.21
N ASP A 236 1.54 25.14 -47.48
CA ASP A 236 2.31 26.27 -46.93
C ASP A 236 2.14 26.36 -45.40
N SER A 237 0.97 26.03 -44.87
CA SER A 237 0.71 26.03 -43.43
C SER A 237 1.35 24.84 -42.67
N GLN A 238 1.78 23.79 -43.37
CA GLN A 238 2.33 22.57 -42.78
C GLN A 238 3.86 22.44 -42.95
N GLU A 239 4.49 23.37 -43.67
CA GLU A 239 5.94 23.39 -43.91
C GLU A 239 6.72 23.42 -42.57
N GLY A 240 7.63 22.46 -42.38
CA GLY A 240 8.39 22.27 -41.13
C GLY A 240 7.65 21.55 -39.98
N HIS A 241 6.32 21.36 -40.05
CA HIS A 241 5.52 20.75 -38.98
C HIS A 241 5.12 19.30 -39.22
N VAL A 242 4.98 18.87 -40.48
CA VAL A 242 4.67 17.48 -40.86
C VAL A 242 5.61 16.99 -41.96
N SER A 243 6.32 15.88 -41.71
CA SER A 243 7.27 15.27 -42.66
C SER A 243 6.53 14.52 -43.76
N LYS A 244 6.98 14.71 -45.01
CA LYS A 244 6.50 13.93 -46.18
C LYS A 244 7.12 12.52 -46.25
N LYS A 245 8.16 12.23 -45.46
CA LYS A 245 8.84 10.92 -45.42
C LYS A 245 8.18 9.99 -44.41
N LYS A 246 7.88 8.75 -44.81
CA LYS A 246 7.45 7.67 -43.89
C LYS A 246 8.59 7.37 -42.91
N ALA A 247 8.32 7.50 -41.61
CA ALA A 247 9.28 7.26 -40.54
C ALA A 247 8.63 6.38 -39.45
N VAL A 248 9.45 5.63 -38.72
CA VAL A 248 8.99 4.82 -37.57
C VAL A 248 8.91 5.72 -36.34
N PRO A 249 7.83 5.65 -35.53
CA PRO A 249 7.75 6.41 -34.28
C PRO A 249 8.92 6.11 -33.34
N PRO A 250 9.52 7.12 -32.69
CA PRO A 250 10.65 6.92 -31.78
C PRO A 250 10.18 6.43 -30.39
N TYR A 251 9.66 5.19 -30.32
CA TYR A 251 9.03 4.62 -29.12
C TYR A 251 9.86 4.77 -27.85
N LEU A 252 11.16 4.48 -27.90
CA LEU A 252 12.03 4.60 -26.73
C LEU A 252 12.09 6.03 -26.17
N LYS A 253 12.08 7.04 -27.05
CA LYS A 253 12.06 8.45 -26.63
C LYS A 253 10.70 8.85 -26.08
N MET A 254 9.62 8.32 -26.64
CA MET A 254 8.25 8.53 -26.13
C MET A 254 8.09 7.94 -24.72
N PHE A 255 8.52 6.69 -24.50
CA PHE A 255 8.42 6.04 -23.19
C PHE A 255 9.34 6.64 -22.12
N LYS A 256 10.41 7.34 -22.50
CA LYS A 256 11.27 8.11 -21.57
C LYS A 256 10.73 9.52 -21.26
N SER A 257 9.64 9.95 -21.91
CA SER A 257 9.10 11.31 -21.78
C SER A 257 8.10 11.43 -20.65
N ILE A 258 8.40 12.26 -19.65
CA ILE A 258 7.48 12.56 -18.52
C ILE A 258 6.15 13.17 -19.01
N PRO A 259 6.14 14.16 -19.95
CA PRO A 259 4.89 14.68 -20.51
C PRO A 259 3.99 13.62 -21.17
N PHE A 260 4.59 12.59 -21.77
CA PHE A 260 3.84 11.50 -22.40
C PHE A 260 3.14 10.63 -21.34
N TRP A 261 3.82 10.28 -20.26
CA TRP A 261 3.18 9.54 -19.15
C TRP A 261 2.08 10.36 -18.46
N ALA A 262 2.30 11.66 -18.24
CA ALA A 262 1.26 12.54 -17.71
C ALA A 262 0.00 12.59 -18.61
N LEU A 263 0.20 12.55 -19.94
CA LEU A 263 -0.87 12.46 -20.92
C LEU A 263 -1.61 11.10 -20.85
N CYS A 264 -0.88 9.99 -20.75
CA CYS A 264 -1.47 8.66 -20.56
C CYS A 264 -2.31 8.58 -19.27
N THR A 265 -1.83 9.15 -18.17
CA THR A 265 -2.56 9.21 -16.89
C THR A 265 -3.84 10.05 -17.01
N ALA A 266 -3.77 11.22 -17.66
CA ALA A 266 -4.95 12.04 -17.90
C ALA A 266 -5.99 11.32 -18.78
N GLN A 267 -5.54 10.71 -19.89
CA GLN A 267 -6.44 9.94 -20.76
C GLN A 267 -7.08 8.76 -20.03
N PHE A 268 -6.33 8.06 -19.17
CA PHE A 268 -6.87 6.98 -18.33
C PHE A 268 -7.98 7.48 -17.40
N GLY A 269 -7.75 8.57 -16.66
CA GLY A 269 -8.76 9.15 -15.78
C GLY A 269 -10.02 9.63 -16.52
N ASN A 270 -9.85 10.25 -17.68
CA ASN A 270 -10.96 10.66 -18.54
C ASN A 270 -11.78 9.47 -19.06
N LEU A 271 -11.12 8.44 -19.58
CA LEU A 271 -11.80 7.26 -20.12
C LEU A 271 -12.43 6.40 -19.03
N TRP A 272 -11.88 6.39 -17.81
CA TRP A 272 -12.52 5.77 -16.65
C TRP A 272 -13.93 6.33 -16.42
N GLY A 273 -14.02 7.66 -16.25
CA GLY A 273 -15.32 8.31 -16.00
C GLY A 273 -16.29 8.16 -17.17
N LEU A 274 -15.79 8.26 -18.40
CA LEU A 274 -16.60 8.11 -19.60
C LEU A 274 -17.14 6.69 -19.77
N ASN A 275 -16.32 5.66 -19.56
CA ASN A 275 -16.71 4.26 -19.70
C ASN A 275 -17.66 3.81 -18.59
N LEU A 276 -17.46 4.31 -17.37
CA LEU A 276 -18.35 4.05 -16.25
C LEU A 276 -19.77 4.50 -16.54
N ILE A 277 -19.96 5.77 -16.92
CA ILE A 277 -21.29 6.30 -17.25
C ILE A 277 -21.84 5.62 -18.50
N LEU A 278 -21.00 5.32 -19.49
CA LEU A 278 -21.45 4.70 -20.74
C LEU A 278 -22.04 3.32 -20.51
N THR A 279 -21.39 2.54 -19.64
CA THR A 279 -21.77 1.15 -19.39
C THR A 279 -22.89 1.08 -18.35
N TYR A 280 -22.79 1.89 -17.31
CA TYR A 280 -23.59 1.70 -16.10
C TYR A 280 -24.79 2.63 -16.00
N ALA A 281 -24.76 3.84 -16.58
CA ALA A 281 -25.85 4.80 -16.37
C ALA A 281 -27.22 4.31 -16.84
N PRO A 282 -27.39 3.68 -18.02
CA PRO A 282 -28.70 3.14 -18.43
C PRO A 282 -29.21 2.06 -17.48
N LYS A 283 -28.32 1.16 -17.04
CA LYS A 283 -28.62 0.10 -16.08
C LYS A 283 -29.02 0.68 -14.72
N PHE A 284 -28.24 1.64 -14.22
CA PHE A 284 -28.50 2.34 -12.96
C PHE A 284 -29.85 3.07 -12.95
N MET A 285 -30.18 3.78 -14.04
CA MET A 285 -31.48 4.46 -14.18
C MET A 285 -32.65 3.47 -14.15
N ALA A 286 -32.52 2.33 -14.82
CA ALA A 286 -33.56 1.32 -14.91
C ALA A 286 -33.71 0.51 -13.61
N GLU A 287 -32.60 -0.02 -13.10
CA GLU A 287 -32.60 -1.04 -12.05
C GLU A 287 -32.47 -0.46 -10.64
N THR A 288 -31.82 0.69 -10.49
CA THR A 288 -31.64 1.34 -9.18
C THR A 288 -32.71 2.39 -8.94
N LEU A 289 -32.91 3.31 -9.89
CA LEU A 289 -33.88 4.40 -9.78
C LEU A 289 -35.30 4.01 -10.20
N GLY A 290 -35.45 2.89 -10.92
CA GLY A 290 -36.75 2.29 -11.26
C GLY A 290 -37.48 2.95 -12.42
N PHE A 291 -36.76 3.65 -13.32
CA PHE A 291 -37.33 4.20 -14.55
C PHE A 291 -37.60 3.09 -15.58
N ASN A 292 -38.61 3.27 -16.45
CA ASN A 292 -38.82 2.34 -17.58
C ASN A 292 -37.68 2.48 -18.62
N ILE A 293 -37.55 1.53 -19.54
CA ILE A 293 -36.44 1.49 -20.50
C ILE A 293 -36.35 2.78 -21.32
N LYS A 294 -37.48 3.31 -21.80
CA LYS A 294 -37.55 4.55 -22.58
C LYS A 294 -37.04 5.77 -21.78
N ALA A 295 -37.50 5.93 -20.54
CA ALA A 295 -37.08 7.01 -19.66
C ALA A 295 -35.62 6.84 -19.20
N SER A 296 -35.20 5.60 -18.91
CA SER A 296 -33.83 5.28 -18.48
C SER A 296 -32.81 5.63 -19.54
N ALA A 297 -33.09 5.27 -20.79
CA ALA A 297 -32.21 5.58 -21.91
C ALA A 297 -32.19 7.09 -22.22
N GLY A 298 -33.34 7.77 -22.15
CA GLY A 298 -33.43 9.22 -22.31
C GLY A 298 -32.67 10.00 -21.23
N LEU A 299 -32.81 9.63 -19.96
CA LEU A 299 -32.12 10.25 -18.84
C LEU A 299 -30.61 9.97 -18.85
N ALA A 300 -30.20 8.75 -19.21
CA ALA A 300 -28.79 8.40 -19.37
C ALA A 300 -28.11 9.15 -20.54
N ALA A 301 -28.88 9.72 -21.47
CA ALA A 301 -28.34 10.54 -22.56
C ALA A 301 -28.03 12.00 -22.14
N LEU A 302 -28.70 12.54 -21.11
CA LEU A 302 -28.54 13.93 -20.68
C LEU A 302 -27.09 14.31 -20.32
N PRO A 303 -26.31 13.47 -19.60
CA PRO A 303 -24.90 13.75 -19.32
C PRO A 303 -24.07 14.00 -20.58
N TYR A 304 -24.28 13.19 -21.61
CA TYR A 304 -23.58 13.32 -22.88
C TYR A 304 -24.03 14.58 -23.64
N LEU A 305 -25.31 14.92 -23.62
CA LEU A 305 -25.78 16.18 -24.21
C LEU A 305 -25.12 17.39 -23.54
N ALA A 306 -25.01 17.37 -22.20
CA ALA A 306 -24.33 18.42 -21.45
C ALA A 306 -22.82 18.48 -21.78
N ARG A 307 -22.15 17.33 -21.88
CA ARG A 307 -20.75 17.26 -22.34
C ARG A 307 -20.55 17.91 -23.70
N LEU A 308 -21.45 17.65 -24.64
CA LEU A 308 -21.39 18.23 -25.99
C LEU A 308 -21.49 19.75 -25.93
N ILE A 309 -22.50 20.29 -25.26
CA ILE A 309 -22.72 21.74 -25.15
C ILE A 309 -21.55 22.42 -24.44
N CYS A 310 -21.17 21.90 -23.26
CA CYS A 310 -20.08 22.47 -22.47
C CYS A 310 -18.73 22.37 -23.18
N SER A 311 -18.48 21.33 -23.99
CA SER A 311 -17.25 21.24 -24.79
C SER A 311 -17.09 22.41 -25.76
N GLN A 312 -18.18 22.88 -26.37
CA GLN A 312 -18.14 24.06 -27.25
C GLN A 312 -17.85 25.33 -26.45
N ILE A 313 -18.47 25.48 -25.29
CA ILE A 313 -18.26 26.63 -24.40
C ILE A 313 -16.79 26.68 -23.94
N PHE A 314 -16.27 25.57 -23.42
CA PHE A 314 -14.88 25.49 -22.99
C PHE A 314 -13.90 25.67 -24.16
N GLY A 315 -14.21 25.14 -25.35
CA GLY A 315 -13.46 25.40 -26.58
C GLY A 315 -13.32 26.89 -26.89
N ILE A 316 -14.43 27.62 -26.89
CA ILE A 316 -14.46 29.08 -27.14
C ILE A 316 -13.66 29.83 -26.08
N ILE A 317 -13.79 29.46 -24.80
CA ILE A 317 -13.03 30.07 -23.70
C ILE A 317 -11.54 29.82 -23.90
N GLY A 318 -11.15 28.58 -24.18
CA GLY A 318 -9.77 28.18 -24.45
C GLY A 318 -9.14 28.97 -25.60
N ASP A 319 -9.86 29.10 -26.70
CA ASP A 319 -9.41 29.85 -27.88
C ASP A 319 -9.27 31.35 -27.59
N ARG A 320 -10.20 31.94 -26.83
CA ARG A 320 -10.11 33.35 -26.40
C ARG A 320 -8.93 33.59 -25.47
N MET A 321 -8.67 32.69 -24.53
CA MET A 321 -7.52 32.77 -23.62
C MET A 321 -6.19 32.69 -24.36
N ARG A 322 -6.11 31.81 -25.38
CA ARG A 322 -4.95 31.73 -26.28
C ARG A 322 -4.78 32.99 -27.12
N LYS A 323 -5.85 33.49 -27.75
CA LYS A 323 -5.79 34.69 -28.61
C LYS A 323 -5.40 35.95 -27.84
N LYS A 324 -5.81 36.06 -26.57
CA LYS A 324 -5.47 37.18 -25.67
C LYS A 324 -4.14 36.98 -24.93
N ASN A 325 -3.39 35.91 -25.18
CA ASN A 325 -2.13 35.57 -24.51
C ASN A 325 -2.22 35.62 -22.97
N VAL A 326 -3.36 35.21 -22.39
CA VAL A 326 -3.60 35.29 -20.94
C VAL A 326 -2.62 34.42 -20.15
N MET A 327 -2.25 33.26 -20.70
CA MET A 327 -1.26 32.36 -20.11
C MET A 327 -0.69 31.42 -21.20
N SER A 328 0.45 30.78 -20.92
CA SER A 328 1.07 29.85 -21.87
C SER A 328 0.18 28.64 -22.15
N VAL A 329 0.31 28.03 -23.34
CA VAL A 329 -0.49 26.86 -23.74
C VAL A 329 -0.42 25.75 -22.71
N THR A 330 0.76 25.46 -22.16
CA THR A 330 0.94 24.47 -21.08
C THR A 330 0.15 24.81 -19.81
N LYS A 331 0.11 26.09 -19.41
CA LYS A 331 -0.68 26.54 -18.26
C LYS A 331 -2.18 26.40 -18.53
N ILE A 332 -2.64 26.72 -19.75
CA ILE A 332 -4.04 26.47 -20.18
C ILE A 332 -4.37 24.99 -20.06
N ARG A 333 -3.53 24.09 -20.63
CA ARG A 333 -3.79 22.65 -20.59
C ARG A 333 -3.93 22.12 -19.16
N LYS A 334 -3.03 22.53 -18.27
CA LYS A 334 -3.03 22.15 -16.85
C LYS A 334 -4.24 22.73 -16.10
N PHE A 335 -4.57 24.01 -16.33
CA PHE A 335 -5.70 24.66 -15.67
C PHE A 335 -7.04 23.96 -16.01
N PHE A 336 -7.26 23.62 -17.27
CA PHE A 336 -8.48 22.91 -17.68
C PHE A 336 -8.56 21.44 -17.23
N ILE A 337 -7.52 20.88 -16.60
CA ILE A 337 -7.61 19.58 -15.89
C ILE A 337 -8.54 19.69 -14.69
N ILE A 338 -8.61 20.84 -14.01
CA ILE A 338 -9.53 21.09 -12.89
C ILE A 338 -10.98 20.81 -13.33
N PHE A 339 -11.39 21.40 -14.45
CA PHE A 339 -12.72 21.23 -15.00
C PHE A 339 -12.92 19.86 -15.65
N SER A 340 -11.93 19.34 -16.37
CA SER A 340 -12.11 18.07 -17.09
C SER A 340 -12.02 16.81 -16.21
N HIS A 341 -11.37 16.87 -15.04
CA HIS A 341 -11.13 15.70 -14.20
C HIS A 341 -11.58 15.90 -12.75
N PHE A 342 -11.12 16.95 -12.07
CA PHE A 342 -11.36 17.10 -10.64
C PHE A 342 -12.84 17.39 -10.30
N ILE A 343 -13.49 18.31 -11.03
CA ILE A 343 -14.93 18.58 -10.84
C ILE A 343 -15.78 17.34 -11.19
N PRO A 344 -15.58 16.66 -12.34
CA PRO A 344 -16.25 15.41 -12.63
C PRO A 344 -16.05 14.33 -11.56
N ALA A 345 -14.83 14.16 -11.05
CA ALA A 345 -14.54 13.22 -9.97
C ALA A 345 -15.32 13.57 -8.69
N ALA A 346 -15.38 14.85 -8.30
CA ALA A 346 -16.20 15.30 -7.19
C ALA A 346 -17.69 15.00 -7.42
N CYS A 347 -18.23 15.28 -8.61
CA CYS A 347 -19.63 14.95 -8.94
C CYS A 347 -19.90 13.44 -8.83
N MET A 348 -18.98 12.58 -9.27
CA MET A 348 -19.09 11.12 -9.11
C MET A 348 -19.13 10.69 -7.64
N ILE A 349 -18.32 11.31 -6.79
CA ILE A 349 -18.34 11.06 -5.34
C ILE A 349 -19.66 11.55 -4.72
N LEU A 350 -20.19 12.69 -5.18
CA LEU A 350 -21.43 13.29 -4.68
C LEU A 350 -22.69 12.52 -5.11
N ILE A 351 -22.69 11.84 -6.26
CA ILE A 351 -23.84 10.99 -6.70
C ILE A 351 -24.20 9.96 -5.62
N ARG A 352 -23.18 9.46 -4.91
CA ARG A 352 -23.36 8.55 -3.78
C ARG A 352 -24.13 9.18 -2.62
N ILE A 353 -23.95 10.48 -2.37
CA ILE A 353 -24.62 11.21 -1.28
C ILE A 353 -26.08 11.50 -1.65
N ALA A 354 -26.37 11.77 -2.92
CA ALA A 354 -27.74 12.02 -3.41
C ALA A 354 -28.70 10.82 -3.21
N GLY A 355 -28.17 9.60 -3.01
CA GLY A 355 -28.95 8.43 -2.63
C GLY A 355 -30.07 8.11 -3.62
N CYS A 356 -31.32 8.11 -3.15
CA CYS A 356 -32.51 7.89 -3.97
C CYS A 356 -33.19 9.19 -4.45
N GLN A 357 -32.57 10.36 -4.29
CA GLN A 357 -33.09 11.61 -4.85
C GLN A 357 -32.83 11.64 -6.36
N HIS A 358 -33.83 11.22 -7.15
CA HIS A 358 -33.71 11.10 -8.60
C HIS A 358 -33.15 12.37 -9.27
N GLU A 359 -33.65 13.54 -8.89
CA GLU A 359 -33.25 14.84 -9.45
C GLU A 359 -31.78 15.16 -9.13
N GLY A 360 -31.35 14.96 -7.88
CA GLY A 360 -29.98 15.21 -7.44
C GLY A 360 -28.95 14.35 -8.18
N VAL A 361 -29.26 13.06 -8.37
CA VAL A 361 -28.38 12.13 -9.10
C VAL A 361 -28.27 12.51 -10.57
N ILE A 362 -29.40 12.85 -11.22
CA ILE A 362 -29.40 13.25 -12.63
C ILE A 362 -28.60 14.55 -12.81
N VAL A 363 -28.79 15.55 -11.94
CA VAL A 363 -28.05 16.82 -11.98
C VAL A 363 -26.55 16.58 -11.85
N LEU A 364 -26.12 15.72 -10.93
CA LEU A 364 -24.71 15.43 -10.72
C LEU A 364 -24.08 14.64 -11.88
N LEU A 365 -24.82 13.72 -12.50
CA LEU A 365 -24.38 13.04 -13.73
C LEU A 365 -24.25 14.03 -14.90
N VAL A 366 -25.19 14.96 -15.02
CA VAL A 366 -25.17 16.04 -16.02
C VAL A 366 -23.98 16.98 -15.81
N MET A 367 -23.73 17.40 -14.57
CA MET A 367 -22.56 18.22 -14.22
C MET A 367 -21.26 17.47 -14.46
N ASN A 368 -21.18 16.18 -14.09
CA ASN A 368 -20.00 15.36 -14.30
C ASN A 368 -19.54 15.38 -15.75
N GLN A 369 -20.45 15.02 -16.68
CA GLN A 369 -20.10 14.96 -18.10
C GLN A 369 -20.04 16.35 -18.73
N GLY A 370 -20.85 17.30 -18.27
CA GLY A 370 -20.78 18.71 -18.68
C GLY A 370 -19.40 19.32 -18.43
N PHE A 371 -18.88 19.25 -17.21
CA PHE A 371 -17.54 19.76 -16.89
C PHE A 371 -16.43 18.96 -17.58
N ASN A 372 -16.61 17.63 -17.74
CA ASN A 372 -15.69 16.84 -18.54
C ASN A 372 -15.59 17.32 -19.99
N GLY A 373 -16.59 18.04 -20.53
CA GLY A 373 -16.50 18.72 -21.84
C GLY A 373 -15.22 19.57 -22.02
N ALA A 374 -14.60 20.05 -20.94
CA ALA A 374 -13.32 20.78 -20.97
C ALA A 374 -12.13 19.96 -21.54
N VAL A 375 -12.27 18.65 -21.77
CA VAL A 375 -11.20 17.82 -22.35
C VAL A 375 -10.70 18.28 -23.71
N VAL A 376 -11.54 18.95 -24.51
CA VAL A 376 -11.15 19.50 -25.82
C VAL A 376 -10.05 20.55 -25.72
N VAL A 377 -9.91 21.19 -24.56
CA VAL A 377 -8.92 22.23 -24.28
C VAL A 377 -7.77 21.72 -23.41
N SER A 378 -7.92 20.55 -22.77
CA SER A 378 -6.93 19.98 -21.83
C SER A 378 -6.02 18.95 -22.51
N HIS A 379 -6.25 17.65 -22.32
CA HIS A 379 -5.32 16.60 -22.73
C HIS A 379 -5.58 16.04 -24.13
N LEU A 380 -6.82 16.13 -24.66
CA LEU A 380 -7.20 15.50 -25.94
C LEU A 380 -6.40 16.03 -27.14
N ILE A 381 -5.95 17.29 -27.05
CA ILE A 381 -5.13 17.97 -28.08
C ILE A 381 -3.63 17.69 -27.96
N ASN A 382 -3.17 17.15 -26.82
CA ASN A 382 -1.73 17.07 -26.53
C ASN A 382 -0.98 16.06 -27.40
N SER A 383 -1.62 15.01 -27.92
CA SER A 383 -0.98 14.07 -28.86
C SER A 383 -0.57 14.77 -30.17
N GLN A 384 -1.38 15.74 -30.60
CA GLN A 384 -1.12 16.58 -31.77
C GLN A 384 -0.09 17.68 -31.48
N ASP A 385 -0.11 18.25 -30.27
CA ASP A 385 0.84 19.30 -29.85
C ASP A 385 2.25 18.72 -29.60
N LEU A 386 2.37 17.50 -29.06
CA LEU A 386 3.66 16.88 -28.70
C LEU A 386 4.34 16.16 -29.87
N THR A 387 3.56 15.45 -30.71
CA THR A 387 4.11 14.61 -31.77
C THR A 387 3.27 14.68 -33.06
N PRO A 388 3.24 15.82 -33.78
CA PRO A 388 2.41 15.97 -34.99
C PRO A 388 2.59 14.87 -36.04
N ASN A 389 3.83 14.40 -36.24
CA ASN A 389 4.18 13.36 -37.22
C ASN A 389 3.77 11.94 -36.81
N PHE A 390 3.57 11.71 -35.51
CA PHE A 390 3.28 10.40 -34.93
C PHE A 390 2.04 10.48 -34.04
N ALA A 391 1.13 11.41 -34.34
CA ALA A 391 -0.03 11.69 -33.50
C ALA A 391 -0.97 10.49 -33.42
N GLY A 392 -1.06 9.71 -34.51
CA GLY A 392 -1.80 8.45 -34.56
C GLY A 392 -1.19 7.40 -33.64
N SER A 393 0.12 7.16 -33.74
CA SER A 393 0.86 6.23 -32.87
C SER A 393 0.87 6.66 -31.39
N CYS A 394 1.05 7.94 -31.10
CA CYS A 394 0.98 8.50 -29.75
C CYS A 394 -0.43 8.37 -29.15
N TYR A 395 -1.46 8.72 -29.92
CA TYR A 395 -2.85 8.56 -29.47
C TYR A 395 -3.20 7.09 -29.31
N GLY A 396 -2.71 6.20 -30.18
CA GLY A 396 -2.93 4.75 -30.10
C GLY A 396 -2.45 4.17 -28.78
N ILE A 397 -1.22 4.46 -28.35
CA ILE A 397 -0.69 3.99 -27.06
C ILE A 397 -1.47 4.60 -25.88
N MET A 398 -1.67 5.92 -25.91
CA MET A 398 -2.40 6.65 -24.87
C MET A 398 -3.83 6.10 -24.69
N ASN A 399 -4.52 5.85 -25.80
CA ASN A 399 -5.88 5.36 -25.83
C ASN A 399 -5.96 3.87 -25.51
N THR A 400 -4.95 3.05 -25.85
CA THR A 400 -4.86 1.67 -25.36
C THR A 400 -4.79 1.64 -23.83
N ILE A 401 -3.90 2.42 -23.23
CA ILE A 401 -3.79 2.51 -21.76
C ILE A 401 -5.14 2.94 -21.18
N GLY A 402 -5.77 4.00 -21.69
CA GLY A 402 -7.02 4.47 -21.14
C GLY A 402 -8.24 3.59 -21.43
N MET A 403 -8.26 2.79 -22.50
CA MET A 403 -9.37 1.87 -22.81
C MET A 403 -9.32 0.57 -22.00
N THR A 404 -8.22 0.27 -21.30
CA THR A 404 -8.18 -0.82 -20.31
C THR A 404 -9.27 -0.65 -19.25
N THR A 405 -9.65 0.59 -18.95
CA THR A 405 -10.77 0.91 -18.04
C THR A 405 -12.09 0.29 -18.47
N GLY A 406 -12.36 0.18 -19.78
CA GLY A 406 -13.55 -0.47 -20.31
C GLY A 406 -13.56 -2.00 -20.16
N MET A 407 -12.39 -2.64 -19.92
CA MET A 407 -12.34 -4.06 -19.56
C MET A 407 -12.76 -4.28 -18.12
N PHE A 408 -12.23 -3.45 -17.23
CA PHE A 408 -12.33 -3.66 -15.79
C PHE A 408 -13.65 -3.17 -15.23
N VAL A 409 -14.13 -2.00 -15.66
CA VAL A 409 -15.33 -1.36 -15.10
C VAL A 409 -16.58 -2.26 -15.15
N PRO A 410 -16.93 -2.92 -16.27
CA PRO A 410 -18.12 -3.78 -16.32
C PRO A 410 -17.98 -5.06 -15.49
N VAL A 411 -16.78 -5.67 -15.47
CA VAL A 411 -16.49 -6.91 -14.72
C VAL A 411 -16.46 -6.64 -13.22
N ILE A 412 -15.81 -5.54 -12.81
CA ILE A 412 -15.80 -5.08 -11.42
C ILE A 412 -17.22 -4.73 -10.99
N SER A 413 -17.99 -4.00 -11.81
CA SER A 413 -19.39 -3.69 -11.49
C SER A 413 -20.27 -4.95 -11.35
N GLY A 414 -20.12 -5.93 -12.25
CA GLY A 414 -20.82 -7.23 -12.18
C GLY A 414 -20.45 -8.02 -10.93
N ALA A 415 -19.14 -8.18 -10.66
CA ALA A 415 -18.63 -8.90 -9.49
C ALA A 415 -18.99 -8.20 -8.17
N LEU A 416 -18.96 -6.87 -8.12
CA LEU A 416 -19.37 -6.09 -6.95
C LEU A 416 -20.89 -6.19 -6.70
N ASN A 417 -21.71 -6.20 -7.75
CA ASN A 417 -23.16 -6.36 -7.61
C ASN A 417 -23.56 -7.78 -7.16
N ILE A 418 -22.87 -8.81 -7.65
CA ILE A 418 -23.06 -10.21 -7.22
C ILE A 418 -22.63 -10.39 -5.77
N LYS A 419 -21.48 -9.82 -5.39
CA LYS A 419 -20.86 -10.07 -4.08
C LYS A 419 -21.47 -9.24 -2.94
N TYR A 420 -21.91 -8.01 -3.21
CA TYR A 420 -22.25 -7.07 -2.14
C TYR A 420 -23.71 -6.61 -2.13
N ASN A 421 -24.40 -6.67 -3.27
CA ASN A 421 -25.71 -6.07 -3.42
C ASN A 421 -25.76 -4.60 -2.89
N ASN A 422 -24.63 -3.84 -2.92
CA ASN A 422 -24.52 -2.43 -2.47
C ASN A 422 -23.14 -1.74 -2.64
N GLU A 423 -23.10 -0.57 -3.32
CA GLU A 423 -21.90 0.30 -3.51
C GLU A 423 -21.43 1.04 -2.23
N LEU A 424 -22.22 1.01 -1.17
CA LEU A 424 -21.99 1.78 0.04
C LEU A 424 -20.93 1.14 0.97
N ILE A 425 -20.67 -0.17 0.83
CA ILE A 425 -19.63 -0.92 1.57
C ILE A 425 -18.21 -0.44 1.22
N ALA A 426 -17.99 0.00 -0.04
CA ALA A 426 -16.71 0.51 -0.49
C ALA A 426 -16.27 1.79 0.25
N SER A 427 -17.19 2.50 0.91
CA SER A 427 -16.92 3.81 1.48
C SER A 427 -16.49 3.85 2.94
N THR A 428 -17.06 2.98 3.77
CA THR A 428 -16.67 2.81 5.19
C THR A 428 -15.20 2.37 5.29
N ILE A 429 -14.84 1.48 4.38
CA ILE A 429 -13.49 1.07 3.98
C ILE A 429 -12.59 2.27 3.68
N ILE A 430 -13.00 3.18 2.78
CA ILE A 430 -12.25 4.38 2.38
C ILE A 430 -12.00 5.36 3.54
N TYR A 431 -12.90 5.48 4.53
CA TYR A 431 -12.69 6.38 5.66
C TYR A 431 -11.83 5.81 6.78
N MET A 432 -11.91 4.50 7.04
CA MET A 432 -10.99 3.87 7.98
C MET A 432 -9.57 3.88 7.42
N ILE A 433 -9.42 3.52 6.15
CA ILE A 433 -8.21 3.79 5.36
C ILE A 433 -7.81 5.25 5.49
N GLY A 434 -8.73 6.20 5.29
CA GLY A 434 -8.46 7.63 5.36
C GLY A 434 -7.80 8.00 6.68
N GLY A 435 -8.32 7.54 7.82
CA GLY A 435 -7.68 7.75 9.13
C GLY A 435 -6.32 7.08 9.29
N ILE A 436 -6.13 5.88 8.74
CA ILE A 436 -4.88 5.09 8.85
C ILE A 436 -3.78 5.64 7.93
N VAL A 437 -4.12 5.95 6.67
CA VAL A 437 -3.24 6.62 5.70
C VAL A 437 -2.87 8.03 6.17
N PHE A 438 -3.83 8.78 6.75
CA PHE A 438 -3.58 10.13 7.26
C PHE A 438 -2.73 10.15 8.54
N ALA A 439 -2.71 9.05 9.29
CA ALA A 439 -1.82 8.82 10.44
C ALA A 439 -0.40 8.40 10.05
N GLY A 440 -0.09 8.28 8.75
CA GLY A 440 1.21 7.81 8.25
C GLY A 440 1.45 6.31 8.44
N ILE A 441 0.41 5.54 8.81
CA ILE A 441 0.53 4.08 8.99
C ILE A 441 0.61 3.44 7.61
N GLU A 442 1.82 3.01 7.26
CA GLU A 442 2.14 2.42 5.96
C GLU A 442 2.01 0.88 5.96
N TYR A 443 2.25 0.24 7.12
CA TYR A 443 2.24 -1.21 7.30
C TYR A 443 1.17 -1.64 8.31
N VAL A 444 0.32 -2.58 7.90
CA VAL A 444 -0.64 -3.26 8.75
C VAL A 444 -0.40 -4.76 8.69
N PHE A 445 -0.14 -5.37 9.84
CA PHE A 445 0.05 -6.81 9.98
C PHE A 445 -1.20 -7.43 10.58
N GLY A 446 -1.59 -8.63 10.18
CA GLY A 446 -2.79 -9.20 10.77
C GLY A 446 -3.19 -10.56 10.24
N ILE A 447 -4.28 -11.07 10.78
CA ILE A 447 -4.97 -12.24 10.25
C ILE A 447 -6.34 -11.80 9.79
N CYS A 448 -6.68 -12.16 8.55
CA CYS A 448 -7.95 -11.82 7.94
C CYS A 448 -9.01 -12.88 8.32
N GLY A 449 -10.20 -12.41 8.65
CA GLY A 449 -11.36 -13.22 8.97
C GLY A 449 -12.55 -12.32 9.33
N PHE A 450 -13.74 -12.90 9.52
CA PHE A 450 -14.89 -12.11 9.93
C PHE A 450 -14.64 -11.43 11.28
N PRO A 451 -15.03 -10.16 11.49
CA PRO A 451 -15.75 -9.27 10.56
C PRO A 451 -14.86 -8.28 9.78
N VAL A 452 -13.54 -8.49 9.73
CA VAL A 452 -12.57 -7.50 9.21
C VAL A 452 -12.04 -7.80 7.80
N ILE A 453 -12.65 -8.76 7.09
CA ILE A 453 -12.20 -9.15 5.74
C ILE A 453 -12.21 -7.96 4.80
N GLU A 454 -13.34 -7.25 4.73
CA GLU A 454 -13.51 -6.10 3.87
C GLU A 454 -12.53 -4.99 4.21
N LEU A 455 -12.25 -4.79 5.50
CA LEU A 455 -11.27 -3.83 5.97
C LEU A 455 -9.84 -4.19 5.55
N SER A 456 -9.46 -5.47 5.55
CA SER A 456 -8.13 -5.85 5.05
C SER A 456 -7.96 -5.51 3.56
N MET A 457 -8.98 -5.78 2.75
CA MET A 457 -9.00 -5.46 1.31
C MET A 457 -9.04 -3.95 1.07
N ALA A 458 -9.72 -3.23 1.96
CA ALA A 458 -9.73 -1.78 2.02
C ALA A 458 -8.31 -1.23 2.05
N LEU A 459 -7.56 -1.61 3.09
CA LEU A 459 -6.20 -1.13 3.34
C LEU A 459 -5.32 -1.29 2.09
N GLN A 460 -5.37 -2.46 1.45
CA GLN A 460 -4.63 -2.73 0.22
C GLN A 460 -5.06 -1.82 -0.94
N THR A 461 -6.36 -1.59 -1.12
CA THR A 461 -6.89 -0.73 -2.21
C THR A 461 -6.39 0.71 -2.10
N ALA A 462 -6.06 1.16 -0.89
CA ALA A 462 -5.51 2.49 -0.65
C ALA A 462 -3.99 2.56 -0.58
N GLY A 463 -3.30 1.47 -0.93
CA GLY A 463 -1.84 1.45 -0.97
C GLY A 463 -1.17 1.20 0.39
N ILE A 464 -1.93 0.85 1.44
CA ILE A 464 -1.33 0.36 2.69
C ILE A 464 -0.84 -1.07 2.46
N HIS A 465 0.37 -1.36 2.92
CA HIS A 465 0.92 -2.71 2.92
C HIS A 465 0.22 -3.53 3.99
N TYR A 466 -0.76 -4.35 3.58
CA TYR A 466 -1.35 -5.37 4.44
C TYR A 466 -0.57 -6.68 4.35
N ILE A 467 0.01 -7.12 5.47
CA ILE A 467 0.77 -8.36 5.61
C ILE A 467 -0.08 -9.35 6.42
N GLY A 468 -0.71 -10.28 5.70
CA GLY A 468 -1.37 -11.44 6.31
C GLY A 468 -0.35 -12.39 6.95
N MET A 469 -0.35 -12.50 8.28
CA MET A 469 0.54 -13.33 9.10
C MET A 469 -0.11 -14.70 9.39
N ARG A 470 0.59 -15.57 10.14
CA ARG A 470 0.08 -16.89 10.56
C ARG A 470 -0.36 -16.95 12.01
N ASN A 471 0.07 -16.00 12.84
CA ASN A 471 -0.45 -15.77 14.19
C ASN A 471 -0.64 -14.27 14.50
N GLU A 472 -1.74 -13.87 15.15
CA GLU A 472 -1.97 -12.48 15.54
C GLU A 472 -0.92 -11.94 16.53
N GLN A 473 -0.37 -12.81 17.39
CA GLN A 473 0.73 -12.47 18.28
C GLN A 473 1.98 -12.04 17.48
N ALA A 474 2.36 -12.84 16.48
CA ALA A 474 3.48 -12.53 15.60
C ALA A 474 3.20 -11.29 14.73
N ALA A 475 1.95 -11.07 14.32
CA ALA A 475 1.54 -9.85 13.63
C ALA A 475 1.78 -8.60 14.49
N CYS A 476 1.41 -8.65 15.76
CA CYS A 476 1.65 -7.54 16.68
C CYS A 476 3.14 -7.34 16.97
N TYR A 477 3.93 -8.42 17.04
CA TYR A 477 5.38 -8.31 17.13
C TYR A 477 5.98 -7.62 15.89
N ALA A 478 5.54 -7.97 14.68
CA ALA A 478 5.99 -7.28 13.47
C ALA A 478 5.60 -5.78 13.48
N ALA A 479 4.36 -5.46 13.84
CA ALA A 479 3.88 -4.08 13.88
C ALA A 479 4.67 -3.20 14.88
N GLN A 480 4.96 -3.70 16.08
CA GLN A 480 5.74 -2.92 17.05
C GLN A 480 7.19 -2.68 16.58
N ALA A 481 7.79 -3.63 15.86
CA ALA A 481 9.12 -3.44 15.29
C ALA A 481 9.12 -2.35 14.21
N ILE A 482 8.10 -2.31 13.34
CA ILE A 482 7.91 -1.15 12.44
C ILE A 482 7.80 0.13 13.24
N GLY A 483 6.98 0.15 14.30
CA GLY A 483 6.82 1.29 15.19
C GLY A 483 8.12 1.85 15.74
N TYR A 484 9.02 0.97 16.17
CA TYR A 484 10.35 1.34 16.67
C TYR A 484 11.29 1.84 15.55
N LEU A 485 11.30 1.14 14.40
CA LEU A 485 12.16 1.43 13.26
C LEU A 485 11.80 2.74 12.54
N THR A 486 10.52 3.08 12.45
CA THR A 486 10.04 4.26 11.72
C THR A 486 9.74 5.44 12.64
N GLY A 487 9.35 5.19 13.90
CA GLY A 487 8.81 6.21 14.80
C GLY A 487 7.32 6.51 14.58
N VAL A 488 6.69 5.85 13.60
CA VAL A 488 5.26 5.94 13.28
C VAL A 488 4.58 4.63 13.70
N PRO A 489 3.40 4.64 14.35
CA PRO A 489 2.78 3.41 14.83
C PRO A 489 2.64 2.35 13.73
N GLY A 490 3.04 1.11 14.02
CA GLY A 490 2.69 -0.03 13.19
C GLY A 490 1.22 -0.41 13.42
N GLY A 491 0.50 -0.75 12.35
CA GLY A 491 -0.89 -1.19 12.45
C GLY A 491 -0.99 -2.71 12.67
N VAL A 492 -1.96 -3.13 13.47
CA VAL A 492 -2.36 -4.54 13.59
C VAL A 492 -3.84 -4.66 13.30
N LEU A 493 -4.24 -5.62 12.46
CA LEU A 493 -5.65 -5.95 12.23
C LEU A 493 -5.94 -7.37 12.73
N VAL A 494 -6.92 -7.49 13.64
CA VAL A 494 -7.33 -8.78 14.21
C VAL A 494 -8.84 -8.98 14.13
N VAL A 495 -9.23 -10.26 14.09
CA VAL A 495 -10.63 -10.70 14.18
C VAL A 495 -11.17 -10.56 15.61
N SER A 496 -12.47 -10.85 15.78
CA SER A 496 -13.14 -10.87 17.07
C SER A 496 -12.62 -11.96 18.02
N GLY A 497 -12.92 -11.79 19.30
CA GLY A 497 -12.69 -12.73 20.40
C GLY A 497 -11.25 -13.27 20.44
N PRO A 498 -11.01 -14.52 19.98
CA PRO A 498 -9.67 -15.12 19.97
C PRO A 498 -8.61 -14.26 19.28
N GLY A 499 -8.95 -13.50 18.24
CA GLY A 499 -7.98 -12.63 17.56
C GLY A 499 -7.37 -11.60 18.51
N LEU A 500 -8.20 -10.95 19.34
CA LEU A 500 -7.72 -10.06 20.40
C LEU A 500 -6.94 -10.83 21.47
N LEU A 501 -7.43 -11.99 21.92
CA LEU A 501 -6.75 -12.75 22.97
C LEU A 501 -5.32 -13.13 22.57
N HIS A 502 -5.11 -13.54 21.31
CA HIS A 502 -3.77 -13.82 20.77
C HIS A 502 -2.90 -12.55 20.66
N VAL A 503 -3.48 -11.40 20.33
CA VAL A 503 -2.74 -10.15 20.15
C VAL A 503 -2.30 -9.51 21.47
N CYS A 504 -2.97 -9.81 22.59
CA CYS A 504 -2.68 -9.22 23.91
C CYS A 504 -1.22 -9.38 24.35
N ALA A 505 -0.59 -10.52 24.07
CA ALA A 505 0.82 -10.74 24.38
C ALA A 505 1.74 -9.78 23.58
N GLY A 506 1.40 -9.53 22.32
CA GLY A 506 2.06 -8.52 21.49
C GLY A 506 1.85 -7.09 22.00
N MET A 507 0.63 -6.75 22.41
CA MET A 507 0.31 -5.44 22.99
C MET A 507 1.08 -5.19 24.27
N ALA A 508 1.11 -6.18 25.18
CA ALA A 508 1.87 -6.11 26.42
C ALA A 508 3.36 -5.89 26.17
N ASN A 509 3.93 -6.62 25.19
CA ASN A 509 5.31 -6.47 24.78
C ASN A 509 5.61 -5.06 24.23
N ALA A 510 4.73 -4.53 23.37
CA ALA A 510 4.86 -3.17 22.83
C ALA A 510 4.78 -2.10 23.92
N GLN A 511 3.83 -2.23 24.83
CA GLN A 511 3.63 -1.32 25.94
C GLN A 511 4.85 -1.27 26.87
N VAL A 512 5.37 -2.43 27.26
CA VAL A 512 6.54 -2.49 28.17
C VAL A 512 7.84 -2.09 27.47
N ASN A 513 7.97 -2.31 26.15
CA ASN A 513 9.09 -1.80 25.35
C ASN A 513 8.97 -0.31 24.98
N CYS A 514 7.79 0.27 25.18
CA CYS A 514 7.44 1.64 24.85
C CYS A 514 7.47 1.91 23.34
N TRP A 515 6.88 1.01 22.55
CA TRP A 515 6.84 1.09 21.09
C TRP A 515 5.42 1.39 20.59
N PRO A 516 5.27 2.31 19.61
CA PRO A 516 3.97 2.73 19.15
C PRO A 516 3.30 1.66 18.28
N VAL A 517 2.11 1.23 18.65
CA VAL A 517 1.29 0.26 17.88
C VAL A 517 -0.18 0.65 17.96
N LEU A 518 -0.87 0.63 16.81
CA LEU A 518 -2.32 0.71 16.74
C LEU A 518 -2.91 -0.67 16.42
N VAL A 519 -3.60 -1.26 17.38
CA VAL A 519 -4.36 -2.50 17.18
C VAL A 519 -5.81 -2.18 16.85
N ILE A 520 -6.30 -2.75 15.75
CA ILE A 520 -7.65 -2.62 15.23
C ILE A 520 -8.30 -3.98 15.34
N GLY A 521 -9.29 -4.12 16.23
CA GLY A 521 -10.03 -5.36 16.39
C GLY A 521 -11.42 -5.26 15.80
N GLY A 522 -11.80 -6.24 14.97
CA GLY A 522 -13.22 -6.50 14.73
C GLY A 522 -13.85 -7.08 15.99
N SER A 523 -15.12 -6.77 16.27
CA SER A 523 -15.87 -7.39 17.36
C SER A 523 -17.23 -7.91 16.88
N CYS A 524 -17.88 -8.74 17.69
CA CYS A 524 -19.23 -9.20 17.38
C CYS A 524 -20.20 -8.00 17.20
N PRO A 525 -21.23 -8.11 16.35
CA PRO A 525 -22.27 -7.09 16.23
C PRO A 525 -22.89 -6.75 17.58
N GLN A 526 -23.20 -5.47 17.81
CA GLN A 526 -23.68 -4.99 19.12
C GLN A 526 -25.02 -5.63 19.54
N ASP A 527 -25.86 -5.98 18.58
CA ASP A 527 -27.15 -6.66 18.78
C ASP A 527 -27.02 -8.14 19.14
N HIS A 528 -25.81 -8.71 19.14
CA HIS A 528 -25.52 -10.06 19.60
C HIS A 528 -24.81 -10.10 20.96
N GLU A 529 -24.53 -8.95 21.58
CA GLU A 529 -23.89 -8.89 22.89
C GLU A 529 -24.85 -9.35 24.00
N GLY A 530 -24.34 -10.13 24.95
CA GLY A 530 -25.04 -10.72 26.09
C GLY A 530 -25.72 -12.06 25.80
N ILE A 531 -25.71 -12.56 24.55
CA ILE A 531 -26.47 -13.75 24.14
C ILE A 531 -25.62 -14.88 23.54
N GLY A 532 -24.28 -14.79 23.62
CA GLY A 532 -23.38 -15.80 23.07
C GLY A 532 -23.09 -15.58 21.58
N GLY A 533 -22.92 -14.33 21.16
CA GLY A 533 -22.57 -13.96 19.78
C GLY A 533 -21.31 -14.68 19.28
N PHE A 534 -21.20 -14.85 17.97
CA PHE A 534 -20.00 -15.48 17.39
C PHE A 534 -18.73 -14.70 17.81
N GLN A 535 -17.83 -15.40 18.50
CA GLN A 535 -16.60 -14.83 19.08
C GLN A 535 -16.84 -13.61 19.99
N GLU A 536 -17.99 -13.58 20.68
CA GLU A 536 -18.31 -12.56 21.66
C GLU A 536 -17.25 -12.48 22.77
N CYS A 537 -16.80 -11.26 23.08
CA CYS A 537 -15.71 -11.01 24.00
C CYS A 537 -15.74 -9.54 24.47
N TYR A 538 -15.44 -9.29 25.74
CA TYR A 538 -15.32 -7.93 26.31
C TYR A 538 -13.99 -7.29 25.91
N GLN A 539 -13.86 -7.04 24.61
CA GLN A 539 -12.59 -6.74 23.95
C GLN A 539 -11.93 -5.45 24.46
N VAL A 540 -12.72 -4.39 24.66
CA VAL A 540 -12.20 -3.10 25.15
C VAL A 540 -11.63 -3.26 26.57
N GLU A 541 -12.35 -3.95 27.45
CA GLU A 541 -11.98 -4.19 28.84
C GLU A 541 -10.73 -5.06 28.93
N LEU A 542 -10.65 -6.12 28.13
CA LEU A 542 -9.50 -7.03 28.07
C LEU A 542 -8.24 -6.35 27.54
N ALA A 543 -8.38 -5.37 26.64
CA ALA A 543 -7.26 -4.63 26.08
C ALA A 543 -6.69 -3.56 27.04
N ARG A 544 -7.50 -3.00 27.95
CA ARG A 544 -7.13 -1.86 28.82
C ARG A 544 -5.80 -2.04 29.57
N PRO A 545 -5.45 -3.19 30.16
CA PRO A 545 -4.20 -3.34 30.91
C PRO A 545 -2.94 -3.25 30.04
N TYR A 546 -3.08 -3.51 28.73
CA TYR A 546 -1.95 -3.67 27.82
C TYR A 546 -1.75 -2.50 26.86
N CYS A 547 -2.47 -1.39 27.04
CA CYS A 547 -2.40 -0.25 26.14
C CYS A 547 -2.67 1.08 26.86
N LYS A 548 -2.27 2.19 26.22
CA LYS A 548 -2.52 3.55 26.71
C LYS A 548 -3.95 4.03 26.46
N TYR A 549 -4.62 3.42 25.49
CA TYR A 549 -5.96 3.78 25.07
C TYR A 549 -6.66 2.57 24.48
N ALA A 550 -7.80 2.19 25.06
CA ALA A 550 -8.71 1.19 24.50
C ALA A 550 -10.09 1.83 24.37
N ALA A 551 -10.68 1.80 23.18
CA ALA A 551 -12.00 2.36 22.96
C ALA A 551 -12.74 1.72 21.79
N ARG A 552 -14.06 1.70 21.91
CA ARG A 552 -15.00 1.45 20.81
C ARG A 552 -15.61 2.78 20.38
N PRO A 553 -15.45 3.23 19.11
CA PRO A 553 -16.19 4.38 18.62
C PRO A 553 -17.70 4.08 18.67
N PRO A 554 -18.54 4.94 19.27
CA PRO A 554 -19.96 4.63 19.44
C PRO A 554 -20.79 4.89 18.16
N SER A 555 -20.22 5.57 17.16
CA SER A 555 -20.85 5.79 15.86
C SER A 555 -19.80 6.05 14.78
N LEU A 556 -20.22 5.98 13.50
CA LEU A 556 -19.36 6.25 12.35
C LEU A 556 -18.73 7.65 12.38
N SER A 557 -19.50 8.67 12.77
CA SER A 557 -19.04 10.06 12.82
C SER A 557 -17.87 10.30 13.79
N LEU A 558 -17.70 9.41 14.78
CA LEU A 558 -16.67 9.52 15.81
C LEU A 558 -15.43 8.66 15.51
N ILE A 559 -15.45 7.85 14.46
CA ILE A 559 -14.27 7.06 14.07
C ILE A 559 -13.03 7.95 13.85
N PRO A 560 -13.08 9.06 13.09
CA PRO A 560 -11.90 9.89 12.88
C PRO A 560 -11.31 10.45 14.17
N GLN A 561 -12.16 10.86 15.12
CA GLN A 561 -11.72 11.33 16.44
C GLN A 561 -11.01 10.24 17.22
N HIS A 562 -11.56 9.03 17.25
CA HIS A 562 -10.97 7.91 17.98
C HIS A 562 -9.68 7.42 17.34
N VAL A 563 -9.58 7.41 16.01
CA VAL A 563 -8.35 7.08 15.28
C VAL A 563 -7.27 8.12 15.55
N GLU A 564 -7.57 9.42 15.40
CA GLU A 564 -6.64 10.51 15.76
C GLU A 564 -6.14 10.35 17.19
N LYS A 565 -7.06 10.19 18.15
CA LYS A 565 -6.72 10.07 19.57
C LYS A 565 -5.89 8.82 19.85
N ALA A 566 -6.19 7.70 19.21
CA ALA A 566 -5.41 6.48 19.36
C ALA A 566 -3.98 6.68 18.85
N VAL A 567 -3.80 7.22 17.64
CA VAL A 567 -2.48 7.49 17.05
C VAL A 567 -1.68 8.48 17.90
N ARG A 568 -2.33 9.56 18.34
CA ARG A 568 -1.73 10.54 19.24
C ARG A 568 -1.32 9.90 20.56
N LEU A 569 -2.16 9.10 21.19
CA LEU A 569 -1.82 8.41 22.44
C LEU A 569 -0.78 7.30 22.24
N ALA A 570 -0.68 6.68 21.07
CA ALA A 570 0.38 5.72 20.77
C ALA A 570 1.77 6.39 20.72
N THR A 571 1.84 7.67 20.37
CA THR A 571 3.10 8.40 20.11
C THR A 571 3.46 9.45 21.17
N TYR A 572 2.49 10.12 21.79
CA TYR A 572 2.74 11.22 22.73
C TYR A 572 3.31 10.74 24.07
N GLY A 573 4.27 11.49 24.61
CA GLY A 573 4.96 11.11 25.85
C GLY A 573 5.69 9.78 25.66
N ARG A 574 5.58 8.87 26.62
CA ARG A 574 6.08 7.50 26.46
C ARG A 574 5.25 6.76 25.39
N PRO A 575 5.82 6.34 24.25
CA PRO A 575 5.06 5.62 23.24
C PRO A 575 4.56 4.27 23.75
N GLY A 576 3.53 3.72 23.11
CA GLY A 576 2.96 2.44 23.53
C GLY A 576 1.83 1.94 22.63
N ALA A 577 1.22 0.83 23.04
CA ALA A 577 0.11 0.23 22.31
C ALA A 577 -1.19 1.02 22.55
N VAL A 578 -2.08 1.00 21.56
CA VAL A 578 -3.47 1.46 21.64
C VAL A 578 -4.38 0.48 20.92
N TYR A 579 -5.64 0.43 21.31
CA TYR A 579 -6.64 -0.49 20.80
C TYR A 579 -7.92 0.23 20.40
N LEU A 580 -8.41 -0.06 19.20
CA LEU A 580 -9.72 0.35 18.71
C LEU A 580 -10.56 -0.87 18.35
N ASP A 581 -11.74 -0.91 18.94
CA ASP A 581 -12.72 -1.98 18.77
C ASP A 581 -13.81 -1.55 17.78
N PHE A 582 -14.08 -2.37 16.77
CA PHE A 582 -15.05 -2.09 15.71
C PHE A 582 -16.04 -3.26 15.56
N PRO A 583 -17.28 -3.12 16.09
CA PRO A 583 -18.34 -4.09 15.89
C PRO A 583 -18.66 -4.36 14.43
N GLY A 584 -19.01 -5.60 14.09
CA GLY A 584 -19.33 -6.00 12.72
C GLY A 584 -20.44 -5.14 12.09
N ASN A 585 -21.48 -4.80 12.85
CA ASN A 585 -22.54 -3.89 12.40
C ASN A 585 -22.03 -2.45 12.20
N LEU A 586 -21.07 -1.97 13.00
CA LEU A 586 -20.42 -0.67 12.80
C LEU A 586 -19.51 -0.66 11.56
N LEU A 587 -18.75 -1.74 11.32
CA LEU A 587 -17.92 -1.91 10.12
C LEU A 587 -18.76 -1.91 8.84
N GLN A 588 -20.01 -2.39 8.93
CA GLN A 588 -20.97 -2.42 7.83
C GLN A 588 -21.88 -1.19 7.78
N ALA A 589 -21.90 -0.38 8.86
CA ALA A 589 -22.71 0.81 8.96
C ALA A 589 -22.27 1.86 7.94
N ARG A 590 -23.19 2.78 7.63
CA ARG A 590 -23.08 3.67 6.49
C ARG A 590 -23.50 5.09 6.85
N THR A 591 -22.75 6.07 6.34
CA THR A 591 -23.01 7.51 6.52
C THR A 591 -22.58 8.27 5.25
N THR A 592 -23.01 9.52 5.11
CA THR A 592 -22.61 10.42 4.03
C THR A 592 -21.30 11.12 4.37
N VAL A 593 -20.56 11.58 3.36
CA VAL A 593 -19.19 12.14 3.55
C VAL A 593 -19.20 13.42 4.39
N ASP A 594 -20.24 14.23 4.21
CA ASP A 594 -20.49 15.48 4.92
C ASP A 594 -20.75 15.29 6.41
N GLN A 595 -21.18 14.10 6.83
CA GLN A 595 -21.36 13.74 8.24
C GLN A 595 -20.05 13.30 8.91
N ILE A 596 -18.97 13.12 8.13
CA ILE A 596 -17.67 12.71 8.65
C ILE A 596 -16.86 13.98 8.99
N PRO A 597 -16.52 14.18 10.27
CA PRO A 597 -15.83 15.39 10.66
C PRO A 597 -14.38 15.40 10.12
N THR A 598 -13.99 16.47 9.42
CA THR A 598 -12.66 16.61 8.80
C THR A 598 -11.65 17.36 9.67
N GLN A 599 -12.08 17.90 10.82
CA GLN A 599 -11.22 18.68 11.72
C GLN A 599 -10.19 17.83 12.48
N TYR A 600 -10.34 16.50 12.50
CA TYR A 600 -9.46 15.62 13.23
C TYR A 600 -8.19 15.35 12.40
N THR A 601 -7.17 16.16 12.64
CA THR A 601 -5.82 16.03 12.06
C THR A 601 -4.82 15.64 13.14
N SER A 602 -3.84 14.78 12.82
CA SER A 602 -2.78 14.46 13.77
C SER A 602 -1.92 15.71 14.02
N PRO A 603 -1.81 16.21 15.27
CA PRO A 603 -0.89 17.28 15.58
C PRO A 603 0.56 16.74 15.62
N GLU A 604 1.54 17.62 15.42
CA GLU A 604 2.96 17.27 15.62
C GLU A 604 3.20 16.81 17.06
N ILE A 605 4.18 15.93 17.26
CA ILE A 605 4.54 15.46 18.60
C ILE A 605 5.20 16.63 19.36
N PRO A 606 4.65 17.07 20.51
CA PRO A 606 5.21 18.19 21.26
C PRO A 606 6.56 17.79 21.86
N LEU A 607 7.55 18.69 21.74
CA LEU A 607 8.85 18.54 22.38
C LEU A 607 8.82 19.05 23.82
N ALA A 608 9.22 18.21 24.77
CA ALA A 608 9.47 18.57 26.16
C ALA A 608 10.93 18.97 26.35
N PHE A 609 11.18 20.24 26.72
CA PHE A 609 12.51 20.74 27.03
C PHE A 609 12.86 20.52 28.51
N PRO A 610 14.15 20.33 28.83
CA PRO A 610 14.57 20.15 30.21
C PRO A 610 14.55 21.48 30.98
N GLU A 611 14.35 21.42 32.30
CA GLU A 611 14.56 22.58 33.18
C GLU A 611 16.07 22.96 33.19
N PRO A 612 16.44 24.20 32.82
CA PRO A 612 17.86 24.61 32.70
C PRO A 612 18.68 24.40 33.98
N ARG A 613 18.06 24.61 35.14
CA ARG A 613 18.72 24.40 36.44
C ARG A 613 19.08 22.92 36.68
N ARG A 614 18.23 21.98 36.24
CA ARG A 614 18.51 20.54 36.34
C ARG A 614 19.64 20.13 35.40
N ILE A 615 19.73 20.75 34.22
CA ILE A 615 20.87 20.57 33.31
C ILE A 615 22.16 21.04 33.99
N GLU A 616 22.17 22.25 34.55
CA GLU A 616 23.35 22.79 35.24
C GLU A 616 23.80 21.92 36.43
N GLU A 617 22.85 21.40 37.21
CA GLU A 617 23.13 20.43 38.28
C GLU A 617 23.75 19.13 37.76
N ALA A 618 23.22 18.59 36.65
CA ALA A 618 23.75 17.39 36.02
C ALA A 618 25.17 17.62 35.45
N VAL A 619 25.40 18.75 34.77
CA VAL A 619 26.71 19.17 34.26
C VAL A 619 27.71 19.30 35.40
N ALA A 620 27.34 20.00 36.48
CA ALA A 620 28.21 20.18 37.65
C ALA A 620 28.53 18.85 38.35
N LEU A 621 27.58 17.92 38.40
CA LEU A 621 27.78 16.60 38.98
C LEU A 621 28.69 15.72 38.11
N LEU A 622 28.48 15.69 36.79
CA LEU A 622 29.33 14.96 35.84
C LEU A 622 30.76 15.48 35.84
N ALA A 623 30.95 16.80 35.87
CA ALA A 623 32.27 17.43 35.84
C ALA A 623 33.13 17.10 37.09
N ARG A 624 32.52 16.65 38.19
CA ARG A 624 33.21 16.30 39.45
C ARG A 624 33.37 14.78 39.65
N ALA A 625 32.80 13.97 38.75
CA ALA A 625 32.82 12.52 38.85
C ALA A 625 34.25 11.97 38.71
N GLN A 626 34.61 11.01 39.55
CA GLN A 626 35.90 10.32 39.51
C GLN A 626 35.84 9.07 38.63
N ASN A 627 34.71 8.34 38.68
CA ASN A 627 34.45 7.13 37.90
C ASN A 627 33.12 7.26 37.13
N PRO A 628 32.97 8.25 36.22
CA PRO A 628 31.72 8.46 35.53
C PRO A 628 31.41 7.30 34.58
N LEU A 629 30.11 7.09 34.32
CA LEU A 629 29.62 6.10 33.37
C LEU A 629 28.36 6.61 32.66
N VAL A 630 28.33 6.53 31.33
CA VAL A 630 27.12 6.79 30.54
C VAL A 630 26.46 5.47 30.16
N ILE A 631 25.15 5.34 30.35
CA ILE A 631 24.37 4.17 29.90
C ILE A 631 23.38 4.62 28.83
N VAL A 632 23.53 4.06 27.64
CA VAL A 632 22.73 4.37 26.46
C VAL A 632 21.64 3.32 26.27
N GLY A 633 20.40 3.75 26.41
CA GLY A 633 19.20 2.94 26.30
C GLY A 633 18.60 2.89 24.89
N LYS A 634 17.71 1.93 24.63
CA LYS A 634 16.91 1.91 23.40
C LYS A 634 16.00 3.13 23.24
N GLY A 635 15.69 3.86 24.32
CA GLY A 635 14.97 5.12 24.25
C GLY A 635 15.76 6.19 23.48
N ALA A 636 17.10 6.17 23.56
CA ALA A 636 17.94 7.05 22.75
C ALA A 636 17.87 6.73 21.25
N ALA A 637 17.88 5.43 20.93
CA ALA A 637 17.68 4.95 19.57
C ALA A 637 16.28 5.32 19.03
N TYR A 638 15.23 5.16 19.85
CA TYR A 638 13.88 5.54 19.48
C TYR A 638 13.75 7.05 19.25
N ALA A 639 14.26 7.87 20.19
CA ALA A 639 14.21 9.33 20.13
C ALA A 639 15.03 9.94 18.98
N ARG A 640 15.76 9.13 18.20
CA ARG A 640 16.68 9.58 17.14
C ARG A 640 17.79 10.52 17.66
N ALA A 641 18.24 10.26 18.89
CA ALA A 641 19.19 11.09 19.61
C ALA A 641 20.65 10.66 19.38
N GLU A 642 20.91 9.80 18.37
CA GLU A 642 22.26 9.36 18.07
C GLU A 642 23.27 10.50 17.79
N PRO A 643 22.93 11.63 17.14
CA PRO A 643 23.90 12.71 16.94
C PRO A 643 24.29 13.38 18.26
N GLU A 644 23.31 13.71 19.10
CA GLU A 644 23.54 14.40 20.37
C GLU A 644 24.28 13.50 21.37
N VAL A 645 23.93 12.21 21.42
CA VAL A 645 24.62 11.25 22.30
C VAL A 645 26.06 11.02 21.84
N ARG A 646 26.33 10.95 20.54
CA ARG A 646 27.70 10.83 20.02
C ARG A 646 28.52 12.09 20.33
N ASP A 647 27.96 13.27 20.07
CA ASP A 647 28.63 14.53 20.39
C ASP A 647 28.99 14.64 21.88
N LEU A 648 28.09 14.23 22.78
CA LEU A 648 28.40 14.15 24.21
C LEU A 648 29.61 13.23 24.47
N ILE A 649 29.61 12.00 23.95
CA ILE A 649 30.69 11.03 24.22
C ILE A 649 32.02 11.46 23.61
N ASP A 650 32.00 11.96 22.37
CA ASP A 650 33.18 12.36 21.60
C ASP A 650 33.84 13.60 22.20
N SER A 651 33.04 14.57 22.64
CA SER A 651 33.57 15.82 23.21
C SER A 651 34.08 15.67 24.64
N THR A 652 33.60 14.67 25.41
CA THR A 652 33.92 14.56 26.84
C THR A 652 34.77 13.35 27.21
N ASN A 653 35.08 12.43 26.29
CA ASN A 653 35.83 11.18 26.57
C ASN A 653 35.21 10.28 27.67
N LEU A 654 33.90 10.37 27.90
CA LEU A 654 33.23 9.57 28.92
C LEU A 654 33.11 8.10 28.48
N PRO A 655 33.37 7.12 29.37
CA PRO A 655 33.11 5.71 29.08
C PRO A 655 31.61 5.44 29.01
N PHE A 656 31.19 4.56 28.10
CA PHE A 656 29.78 4.21 27.95
C PHE A 656 29.50 2.70 27.88
N LEU A 657 28.27 2.36 28.28
CA LEU A 657 27.62 1.07 28.09
C LEU A 657 26.37 1.23 27.24
N ALA A 658 26.16 0.28 26.34
CA ALA A 658 24.88 0.15 25.66
C ALA A 658 24.01 -0.92 26.33
N THR A 659 22.73 -0.61 26.55
CA THR A 659 21.72 -1.65 26.78
C THR A 659 21.55 -2.52 25.52
N PRO A 660 20.93 -3.71 25.58
CA PRO A 660 20.88 -4.63 24.44
C PRO A 660 20.42 -3.99 23.12
N MET A 661 19.32 -3.23 23.13
CA MET A 661 18.84 -2.48 21.95
C MET A 661 19.31 -1.01 21.89
N GLY A 662 20.16 -0.58 22.82
CA GLY A 662 20.89 0.70 22.74
C GLY A 662 22.18 0.60 21.92
N LYS A 663 22.62 -0.62 21.59
CA LYS A 663 23.80 -0.88 20.73
C LYS A 663 23.67 -0.15 19.39
N GLY A 664 24.77 0.43 18.94
CA GLY A 664 24.86 1.21 17.70
C GLY A 664 24.39 2.68 17.78
N VAL A 665 23.72 3.13 18.86
CA VAL A 665 23.47 4.57 19.07
C VAL A 665 24.81 5.32 19.10
N VAL A 666 25.74 4.82 19.91
CA VAL A 666 27.18 5.01 19.69
C VAL A 666 27.69 3.69 19.13
N PRO A 667 28.55 3.68 18.09
CA PRO A 667 29.05 2.45 17.50
C PRO A 667 29.66 1.53 18.56
N ASP A 668 29.37 0.23 18.51
CA ASP A 668 29.93 -0.71 19.50
C ASP A 668 31.46 -0.79 19.41
N THR A 669 32.01 -0.51 18.22
CA THR A 669 33.45 -0.41 17.94
C THR A 669 34.10 0.88 18.45
N HIS A 670 33.32 1.82 18.99
CA HIS A 670 33.82 3.10 19.48
C HIS A 670 34.84 2.92 20.60
N HIS A 671 35.91 3.74 20.62
CA HIS A 671 37.02 3.62 21.57
C HIS A 671 36.66 3.89 23.05
N ASN A 672 35.43 4.36 23.31
CA ASN A 672 34.89 4.63 24.64
C ASN A 672 33.88 3.56 25.09
N SER A 673 33.61 2.58 24.24
CA SER A 673 32.75 1.45 24.58
C SER A 673 33.46 0.57 25.59
N ILE A 674 32.87 0.41 26.77
CA ILE A 674 33.44 -0.44 27.83
C ILE A 674 32.59 -1.70 28.08
N GLN A 675 31.79 -2.11 27.09
CA GLN A 675 30.88 -3.25 27.16
C GLN A 675 31.51 -4.53 27.76
N PRO A 676 32.75 -4.93 27.41
CA PRO A 676 33.40 -6.10 28.01
C PRO A 676 33.68 -5.96 29.51
N ALA A 677 33.81 -4.74 30.05
CA ALA A 677 34.03 -4.45 31.48
C ALA A 677 32.75 -4.08 32.25
N ARG A 678 31.56 -4.33 31.67
CA ARG A 678 30.26 -3.96 32.26
C ARG A 678 30.14 -4.19 33.77
N SER A 679 30.45 -5.39 34.28
CA SER A 679 30.27 -5.68 35.72
C SER A 679 31.14 -4.79 36.61
N LEU A 680 32.40 -4.56 36.20
CA LEU A 680 33.31 -3.67 36.93
C LEU A 680 32.82 -2.21 36.85
N ALA A 681 32.39 -1.79 35.66
CA ALA A 681 31.87 -0.46 35.40
C ALA A 681 30.70 -0.12 36.34
N LEU A 682 29.70 -1.00 36.42
CA LEU A 682 28.54 -0.81 37.29
C LEU A 682 28.91 -0.80 38.77
N GLN A 683 29.80 -1.70 39.21
CA GLN A 683 30.19 -1.81 40.63
C GLN A 683 30.98 -0.61 41.15
N ARG A 684 31.76 0.06 40.30
CA ARG A 684 32.71 1.10 40.71
C ARG A 684 32.35 2.51 40.26
N ALA A 685 31.39 2.66 39.34
CA ALA A 685 30.94 3.98 38.90
C ALA A 685 30.41 4.80 40.08
N ASP A 686 30.82 6.06 40.15
CA ASP A 686 30.40 7.00 41.19
C ASP A 686 29.24 7.90 40.74
N VAL A 687 29.20 8.21 39.44
CA VAL A 687 28.11 8.90 38.76
C VAL A 687 27.69 8.12 37.52
N VAL A 688 26.40 7.83 37.40
CA VAL A 688 25.81 7.16 36.23
C VAL A 688 24.83 8.12 35.53
N LEU A 689 25.07 8.41 34.25
CA LEU A 689 24.15 9.13 33.38
C LEU A 689 23.32 8.14 32.55
N LEU A 690 22.01 8.10 32.80
CA LEU A 690 21.07 7.25 32.07
C LEU A 690 20.41 8.03 30.93
N LEU A 691 20.64 7.59 29.70
CA LEU A 691 20.10 8.21 28.48
C LEU A 691 19.07 7.28 27.83
N GLY A 692 17.77 7.54 28.07
CA GLY A 692 16.69 6.73 27.51
C GLY A 692 16.71 5.26 27.96
N ALA A 693 17.17 5.01 29.19
CA ALA A 693 17.31 3.71 29.82
C ALA A 693 16.59 3.67 31.18
N ARG A 694 16.04 2.50 31.55
CA ARG A 694 15.38 2.28 32.85
C ARG A 694 16.23 1.39 33.73
N LEU A 695 16.31 1.73 35.02
CA LEU A 695 16.92 0.86 36.05
C LEU A 695 15.96 -0.29 36.40
N ASN A 696 15.72 -1.17 35.45
CA ASN A 696 14.91 -2.37 35.62
C ASN A 696 15.81 -3.61 35.77
N TRP A 697 15.26 -4.81 35.63
CA TRP A 697 15.99 -6.08 35.77
C TRP A 697 17.24 -6.17 34.86
N ILE A 698 17.20 -5.57 33.66
CA ILE A 698 18.35 -5.54 32.72
C ILE A 698 19.53 -4.78 33.34
N LEU A 699 19.25 -3.71 34.07
CA LEU A 699 20.23 -2.88 34.76
C LEU A 699 20.22 -3.13 36.27
N HIS A 700 19.68 -4.27 36.71
CA HIS A 700 19.68 -4.74 38.09
C HIS A 700 19.21 -3.70 39.11
N PHE A 701 18.17 -2.97 38.72
CA PHE A 701 17.50 -2.02 39.60
C PHE A 701 18.41 -0.89 40.13
N GLY A 702 19.62 -0.72 39.58
CA GLY A 702 20.59 0.27 40.10
C GLY A 702 21.09 -0.01 41.51
N ARG A 703 21.00 -1.26 42.01
CA ARG A 703 21.23 -1.59 43.44
C ARG A 703 22.52 -2.39 43.71
N PRO A 704 23.08 -2.30 44.92
CA PRO A 704 24.13 -3.21 45.40
C PRO A 704 23.68 -4.68 45.37
N PRO A 705 24.60 -5.65 45.26
CA PRO A 705 26.06 -5.49 45.15
C PRO A 705 26.54 -5.19 43.72
N ARG A 706 25.61 -4.98 42.77
CA ARG A 706 25.96 -4.73 41.36
C ARG A 706 26.35 -3.29 41.08
N TYR A 707 25.81 -2.38 41.87
CA TYR A 707 26.18 -0.97 41.90
C TYR A 707 26.83 -0.65 43.24
N ARG A 708 27.64 0.41 43.23
CA ARG A 708 28.10 1.03 44.46
C ARG A 708 26.91 1.50 45.29
N SER A 709 26.95 1.35 46.61
CA SER A 709 25.83 1.71 47.50
C SER A 709 25.51 3.20 47.54
N ASP A 710 26.50 4.04 47.24
CA ASP A 710 26.44 5.50 47.18
C ASP A 710 26.61 6.02 45.74
N VAL A 711 26.24 5.23 44.72
CA VAL A 711 26.23 5.70 43.33
C VAL A 711 25.24 6.85 43.16
N LYS A 712 25.65 7.90 42.44
CA LYS A 712 24.77 9.03 42.08
C LYS A 712 24.23 8.82 40.68
N VAL A 713 22.91 8.92 40.52
CA VAL A 713 22.25 8.69 39.23
C VAL A 713 21.71 10.00 38.67
N ILE A 714 22.08 10.31 37.43
CA ILE A 714 21.45 11.33 36.59
C ILE A 714 20.54 10.60 35.62
N GLN A 715 19.23 10.85 35.70
CA GLN A 715 18.24 10.15 34.88
C GLN A 715 17.49 11.14 33.99
N ILE A 716 17.48 10.85 32.70
CA ILE A 716 16.69 11.58 31.70
C ILE A 716 15.64 10.63 31.11
N ASP A 717 14.38 10.96 31.31
CA ASP A 717 13.24 10.23 30.72
C ASP A 717 12.12 11.23 30.41
N ILE A 718 11.31 10.94 29.40
CA ILE A 718 10.13 11.75 29.07
C ILE A 718 9.00 11.60 30.10
N THR A 719 9.05 10.50 30.87
CA THR A 719 7.98 10.04 31.78
C THR A 719 8.34 10.41 33.20
N ALA A 720 7.54 11.26 33.83
CA ALA A 720 7.78 11.70 35.20
C ALA A 720 7.75 10.53 36.20
N GLU A 721 6.85 9.57 36.01
CA GLU A 721 6.66 8.40 36.88
C GLU A 721 7.83 7.41 36.83
N GLU A 722 8.71 7.50 35.83
CA GLU A 722 9.93 6.68 35.77
C GLU A 722 11.07 7.27 36.60
N LEU A 723 11.00 8.58 36.88
CA LEU A 723 12.01 9.25 37.69
C LEU A 723 11.92 8.74 39.12
N HIS A 724 13.06 8.37 39.71
CA HIS A 724 13.16 7.82 41.06
C HIS A 724 12.50 6.45 41.27
N ASN A 725 12.01 5.79 40.22
CA ASN A 725 11.22 4.56 40.30
C ASN A 725 11.97 3.42 41.02
N SER A 726 13.22 3.14 40.63
CA SER A 726 13.99 2.05 41.23
C SER A 726 14.91 2.48 42.38
N VAL A 727 15.65 3.56 42.16
CA VAL A 727 16.52 4.24 43.13
C VAL A 727 16.33 5.73 43.00
N LYS A 728 16.55 6.48 44.08
CA LYS A 728 16.42 7.94 44.08
C LYS A 728 17.53 8.58 43.25
N SER A 729 17.19 9.05 42.05
CA SER A 729 18.10 9.84 41.20
C SER A 729 18.58 11.11 41.91
N SER A 730 19.88 11.39 41.82
CA SER A 730 20.50 12.61 42.35
C SER A 730 20.09 13.83 41.52
N VAL A 731 19.99 13.68 40.20
CA VAL A 731 19.40 14.65 39.29
C VAL A 731 18.41 13.91 38.39
N ALA A 732 17.17 14.36 38.40
CA ALA A 732 16.10 13.82 37.56
C ALA A 732 15.65 14.89 36.57
N ILE A 733 15.67 14.57 35.28
CA ILE A 733 15.36 15.48 34.19
C ILE A 733 14.19 14.87 33.40
N GLN A 734 13.03 15.50 33.50
CA GLN A 734 11.89 15.19 32.62
C GLN A 734 12.06 15.95 31.31
N SER A 735 12.33 15.24 30.21
CA SER A 735 12.58 15.87 28.91
C SER A 735 12.57 14.84 27.79
N ASP A 736 12.34 15.31 26.56
CA ASP A 736 12.83 14.62 25.38
C ASP A 736 14.36 14.50 25.41
N LEU A 737 14.88 13.39 24.90
CA LEU A 737 16.30 13.09 25.05
C LEU A 737 17.20 14.01 24.23
N LYS A 738 16.79 14.38 23.00
CA LYS A 738 17.58 15.26 22.12
C LYS A 738 17.92 16.61 22.78
N PRO A 739 16.93 17.44 23.18
CA PRO A 739 17.24 18.74 23.78
C PRO A 739 18.02 18.61 25.10
N ALA A 740 17.75 17.59 25.91
CA ALA A 740 18.48 17.38 27.15
C ALA A 740 19.94 17.01 26.93
N VAL A 741 20.23 16.06 26.05
CA VAL A 741 21.61 15.64 25.77
C VAL A 741 22.40 16.74 25.08
N ALA A 742 21.79 17.49 24.15
CA ALA A 742 22.43 18.63 23.51
C ALA A 742 22.86 19.71 24.54
N GLN A 743 21.97 20.05 25.49
CA GLN A 743 22.29 21.04 26.52
C GLN A 743 23.33 20.53 27.53
N LEU A 744 23.34 19.22 27.84
CA LEU A 744 24.38 18.61 28.66
C LEU A 744 25.75 18.67 27.99
N ALA A 745 25.82 18.31 26.70
CA ALA A 745 27.06 18.37 25.93
C ALA A 745 27.61 19.80 25.86
N GLU A 746 26.74 20.77 25.55
CA GLU A 746 27.12 22.19 25.51
C GLU A 746 27.59 22.70 26.88
N GLY A 747 26.85 22.37 27.96
CA GLY A 747 27.23 22.75 29.32
C GLY A 747 28.61 22.22 29.75
N LEU A 748 28.96 20.99 29.35
CA LEU A 748 30.28 20.41 29.61
C LEU A 748 31.37 21.04 28.75
N LYS A 749 31.08 21.32 27.46
CA LYS A 749 32.01 22.03 26.55
C LYS A 749 32.33 23.44 27.04
N MET A 750 31.33 24.21 27.48
CA MET A 750 31.53 25.55 28.04
C MET A 750 32.42 25.55 29.29
N ARG A 751 32.44 24.44 30.04
CA ARG A 751 33.35 24.23 31.18
C ARG A 751 34.72 23.68 30.79
N GLY A 752 34.97 23.42 29.51
CA GLY A 752 36.19 22.77 29.03
C GLY A 752 36.36 21.34 29.57
N PHE A 753 35.27 20.67 29.93
CA PHE A 753 35.35 19.34 30.54
C PHE A 753 35.68 18.27 29.50
N VAL A 754 36.79 17.59 29.72
CA VAL A 754 37.18 16.36 29.01
C VAL A 754 37.71 15.39 30.06
N PHE A 755 37.14 14.18 30.11
CA PHE A 755 37.56 13.18 31.09
C PHE A 755 38.92 12.58 30.70
N ASP A 756 39.86 12.55 31.64
CA ASP A 756 41.23 12.10 31.36
C ASP A 756 41.30 10.59 31.14
N ARG A 757 41.69 10.19 29.93
CA ARG A 757 41.91 8.79 29.54
C ARG A 757 43.07 8.10 30.29
N ARG A 758 43.93 8.87 30.96
CA ARG A 758 45.05 8.36 31.76
C ARG A 758 44.67 8.12 33.23
N SER A 759 43.43 8.40 33.62
CA SER A 759 42.93 8.15 34.96
C SER A 759 43.02 6.67 35.37
N ASP A 760 43.09 6.43 36.68
CA ASP A 760 43.00 5.08 37.25
C ASP A 760 41.71 4.37 36.81
N TRP A 761 40.63 5.12 36.62
CA TRP A 761 39.35 4.59 36.15
C TRP A 761 39.46 3.94 34.77
N TRP A 762 40.01 4.67 33.79
CA TRP A 762 40.24 4.12 32.45
C TRP A 762 41.25 2.98 32.45
N THR A 763 42.28 3.06 33.30
CA THR A 763 43.27 1.98 33.46
C THR A 763 42.62 0.69 33.93
N ASP A 764 41.78 0.75 34.96
CA ASP A 764 41.04 -0.39 35.51
C ASP A 764 40.05 -0.98 34.50
N LEU A 765 39.30 -0.13 33.80
CA LEU A 765 38.37 -0.54 32.74
C LEU A 765 39.10 -1.24 31.59
N ASN A 766 40.17 -0.65 31.07
CA ASN A 766 40.94 -1.21 29.95
C ASN A 766 41.58 -2.55 30.31
N LYS A 767 42.14 -2.67 31.53
CA LYS A 767 42.65 -3.95 32.03
C LYS A 767 41.56 -5.02 32.03
N LYS A 768 40.38 -4.70 32.55
CA LYS A 768 39.26 -5.65 32.59
C LYS A 768 38.72 -6.00 31.21
N ILE A 769 38.71 -5.05 30.28
CA ILE A 769 38.36 -5.27 28.88
C ILE A 769 39.32 -6.27 28.25
N GLU A 770 40.62 -6.06 28.41
CA GLU A 770 41.66 -6.93 27.85
C GLU A 770 41.59 -8.36 28.43
N ASP A 771 41.47 -8.49 29.75
CA ASP A 771 41.31 -9.79 30.42
C ASP A 771 40.08 -10.56 29.90
N ASN A 772 38.97 -9.85 29.68
CA ASN A 772 37.73 -10.47 29.19
C ASN A 772 37.80 -10.78 27.69
N LYS A 773 38.50 -9.96 26.89
CA LYS A 773 38.72 -10.22 25.46
C LYS A 773 39.52 -11.51 25.27
N LYS A 774 40.63 -11.68 25.99
CA LYS A 774 41.46 -12.91 25.91
C LYS A 774 40.64 -14.18 26.17
N LYS A 775 39.85 -14.20 27.26
CA LYS A 775 38.98 -15.35 27.59
C LYS A 775 37.92 -15.63 26.53
N VAL A 776 37.34 -14.57 25.96
CA VAL A 776 36.33 -14.71 24.91
C VAL A 776 36.95 -15.18 23.60
N GLU A 777 38.17 -14.72 23.29
CA GLU A 777 38.93 -15.12 22.12
C GLU A 777 39.35 -16.59 22.18
N GLU A 778 39.81 -17.08 23.35
CA GLU A 778 40.10 -18.50 23.57
C GLU A 778 38.88 -19.39 23.25
N MET A 779 37.69 -19.04 23.76
CA MET A 779 36.45 -19.79 23.48
C MET A 779 35.97 -19.63 22.03
N ALA A 780 36.20 -18.47 21.42
CA ALA A 780 35.82 -18.18 20.04
C ALA A 780 36.68 -18.95 19.02
N LEU A 781 37.94 -19.23 19.38
CA LEU A 781 38.87 -19.98 18.54
C LEU A 781 38.82 -21.50 18.76
N ASP A 782 38.12 -21.97 19.82
CA ASP A 782 37.81 -23.38 20.00
C ASP A 782 36.71 -23.83 19.02
N ILE A 783 37.15 -24.34 17.88
CA ILE A 783 36.30 -24.84 16.79
C ILE A 783 36.07 -26.36 16.86
N SER A 784 36.29 -26.98 18.03
CA SER A 784 36.02 -28.41 18.22
C SER A 784 34.55 -28.74 17.98
N GLU A 785 34.28 -29.93 17.43
CA GLU A 785 32.93 -30.42 17.18
C GLU A 785 32.49 -31.36 18.31
N PRO A 786 31.27 -31.21 18.86
CA PRO A 786 30.26 -30.21 18.52
C PRO A 786 30.62 -28.78 18.99
N LEU A 787 30.27 -27.79 18.17
CA LEU A 787 30.68 -26.38 18.35
C LEU A 787 30.17 -25.74 19.65
N ASN A 788 30.83 -24.66 20.10
CA ASN A 788 30.32 -23.78 21.17
C ASN A 788 29.74 -22.46 20.62
N TYR A 789 28.97 -21.73 21.45
CA TYR A 789 28.34 -20.45 21.06
C TYR A 789 29.33 -19.38 20.58
N TYR A 790 30.49 -19.26 21.24
CA TYR A 790 31.49 -18.22 20.95
C TYR A 790 32.10 -18.44 19.57
N ALA A 791 32.45 -19.69 19.24
CA ALA A 791 32.94 -20.05 17.92
C ALA A 791 31.93 -19.73 16.81
N VAL A 792 30.66 -20.11 17.02
CA VAL A 792 29.57 -19.81 16.07
C VAL A 792 29.43 -18.31 15.83
N PHE A 793 29.30 -17.49 16.89
CA PHE A 793 29.08 -16.05 16.71
C PHE A 793 30.30 -15.30 16.19
N HIS A 794 31.52 -15.70 16.59
CA HIS A 794 32.75 -15.09 16.12
C HIS A 794 32.90 -15.27 14.61
N HIS A 795 32.75 -16.51 14.13
CA HIS A 795 32.86 -16.80 12.71
C HIS A 795 31.66 -16.35 11.88
N LEU A 796 30.46 -16.27 12.49
CA LEU A 796 29.30 -15.63 11.87
C LEU A 796 29.56 -14.13 11.63
N GLN A 797 30.04 -13.39 12.64
CA GLN A 797 30.32 -11.94 12.55
C GLN A 797 31.29 -11.60 11.40
N GLN A 798 32.26 -12.47 11.11
CA GLN A 798 33.24 -12.28 10.02
C GLN A 798 32.63 -12.33 8.61
N VAL A 799 31.51 -13.04 8.44
CA VAL A 799 30.84 -13.22 7.13
C VAL A 799 29.55 -12.44 6.99
N LEU A 800 29.13 -11.72 8.04
CA LEU A 800 27.97 -10.84 7.97
C LEU A 800 28.21 -9.70 6.97
N PRO A 801 27.17 -9.27 6.23
CA PRO A 801 27.27 -8.08 5.39
C PRO A 801 27.43 -6.83 6.25
N GLN A 802 27.91 -5.73 5.67
CA GLN A 802 28.19 -4.51 6.43
C GLN A 802 26.91 -3.89 7.02
N ASN A 803 26.91 -3.73 8.35
CA ASN A 803 25.81 -3.17 9.14
C ASN A 803 24.45 -3.82 8.82
N PRO A 804 24.29 -5.14 9.05
CA PRO A 804 22.99 -5.78 8.90
C PRO A 804 22.06 -5.36 10.03
N ILE A 805 20.75 -5.51 9.83
CA ILE A 805 19.82 -5.57 10.97
C ILE A 805 19.91 -6.98 11.55
N ILE A 806 20.29 -7.08 12.81
CA ILE A 806 20.37 -8.33 13.57
C ILE A 806 19.14 -8.43 14.47
N VAL A 807 18.31 -9.42 14.21
CA VAL A 807 17.24 -9.85 15.10
C VAL A 807 17.78 -11.02 15.92
N SER A 808 17.57 -11.02 17.24
CA SER A 808 18.10 -12.08 18.09
C SER A 808 17.26 -12.36 19.32
N GLU A 809 16.92 -13.62 19.55
CA GLU A 809 16.27 -14.09 20.77
C GLU A 809 16.76 -15.50 21.18
N GLY A 810 16.28 -15.97 22.34
CA GLY A 810 16.83 -17.10 23.08
C GLY A 810 17.50 -16.65 24.37
N ALA A 811 17.94 -17.60 25.19
CA ALA A 811 18.67 -17.31 26.42
C ALA A 811 20.17 -17.12 26.12
N ASN A 812 20.93 -18.21 26.06
CA ASN A 812 22.37 -18.18 25.78
C ASN A 812 22.68 -17.59 24.40
N THR A 813 21.85 -17.89 23.39
CA THR A 813 21.97 -17.31 22.03
C THR A 813 21.97 -15.79 22.07
N MET A 814 20.99 -15.17 22.72
CA MET A 814 20.89 -13.71 22.80
C MET A 814 21.97 -13.13 23.72
N ASP A 815 22.23 -13.77 24.86
CA ASP A 815 23.11 -13.26 25.91
C ASP A 815 24.59 -13.28 25.54
N ILE A 816 25.03 -14.36 24.89
CA ILE A 816 26.39 -14.49 24.36
C ILE A 816 26.46 -13.74 23.03
N GLY A 817 25.45 -13.88 22.15
CA GLY A 817 25.38 -13.22 20.86
C GLY A 817 25.53 -11.71 20.96
N ARG A 818 24.90 -11.02 21.93
CA ARG A 818 25.06 -9.56 22.09
C ARG A 818 26.49 -9.10 22.40
N SER A 819 27.35 -9.99 22.89
CA SER A 819 28.74 -9.67 23.24
C SER A 819 29.71 -9.83 22.07
N ILE A 820 29.33 -10.57 21.03
CA ILE A 820 30.15 -10.84 19.85
C ILE A 820 29.56 -10.20 18.59
N LEU A 821 28.24 -10.24 18.44
CA LEU A 821 27.54 -9.63 17.31
C LEU A 821 27.45 -8.11 17.52
N MET A 822 28.20 -7.37 16.71
CA MET A 822 28.40 -5.94 16.86
C MET A 822 27.39 -5.14 16.04
N ASN A 823 26.99 -3.97 16.55
CA ASN A 823 26.14 -3.03 15.86
C ASN A 823 26.78 -1.63 15.88
N ASP A 824 27.11 -1.11 14.69
CA ASP A 824 27.68 0.23 14.57
C ASP A 824 26.66 1.30 14.14
N LEU A 825 25.41 0.89 13.86
CA LEU A 825 24.30 1.76 13.52
C LEU A 825 23.13 1.60 14.50
N PRO A 826 22.43 2.69 14.87
CA PRO A 826 21.30 2.63 15.79
C PRO A 826 20.16 1.83 15.15
N ARG A 827 19.34 1.18 16.00
CA ARG A 827 18.15 0.43 15.58
C ARG A 827 18.43 -0.77 14.67
N HIS A 828 19.70 -1.15 14.50
CA HIS A 828 20.12 -2.35 13.76
C HIS A 828 20.16 -3.60 14.64
N ARG A 829 19.77 -3.48 15.91
CA ARG A 829 19.54 -4.62 16.79
C ARG A 829 18.10 -4.62 17.27
N LEU A 830 17.42 -5.74 17.04
CA LEU A 830 16.10 -6.05 17.61
C LEU A 830 16.24 -7.33 18.45
N ASP A 831 15.80 -7.32 19.69
CA ASP A 831 15.84 -8.50 20.56
C ASP A 831 14.61 -8.60 21.47
N ALA A 832 14.58 -9.62 22.33
CA ALA A 832 13.48 -9.91 23.27
C ALA A 832 13.10 -8.72 24.19
N GLY A 833 13.95 -7.70 24.28
CA GLY A 833 13.64 -6.42 24.87
C GLY A 833 13.34 -6.50 26.37
N THR A 834 12.42 -5.65 26.83
CA THR A 834 12.17 -5.47 28.26
C THR A 834 11.48 -6.67 28.89
N PHE A 835 10.70 -7.40 28.12
CA PHE A 835 9.86 -8.49 28.63
C PHE A 835 10.53 -9.85 28.51
N GLY A 836 11.73 -9.93 27.91
CA GLY A 836 12.44 -11.19 27.72
C GLY A 836 11.61 -12.21 26.94
N THR A 837 10.74 -11.73 26.03
CA THR A 837 9.77 -12.57 25.33
C THR A 837 10.44 -13.45 24.28
N MET A 838 10.11 -14.73 24.30
CA MET A 838 10.47 -15.68 23.24
C MET A 838 9.35 -15.72 22.20
N GLY A 839 9.72 -15.83 20.92
CA GLY A 839 8.81 -15.84 19.77
C GLY A 839 8.64 -14.49 19.07
N VAL A 840 9.41 -13.46 19.45
CA VAL A 840 9.39 -12.17 18.75
C VAL A 840 10.22 -12.18 17.46
N GLY A 841 11.15 -13.12 17.33
CA GLY A 841 12.23 -13.14 16.34
C GLY A 841 11.72 -13.03 14.92
N LEU A 842 10.92 -13.98 14.46
CA LEU A 842 10.48 -13.98 13.05
C LEU A 842 9.54 -12.83 12.73
N GLY A 843 8.69 -12.40 13.67
CA GLY A 843 7.85 -11.21 13.50
C GLY A 843 8.69 -9.94 13.31
N PHE A 844 9.71 -9.75 14.16
CA PHE A 844 10.66 -8.63 14.05
C PHE A 844 11.47 -8.70 12.75
N ALA A 845 11.87 -9.89 12.32
CA ALA A 845 12.63 -10.07 11.07
C ALA A 845 11.78 -9.77 9.83
N ILE A 846 10.50 -10.13 9.82
CA ILE A 846 9.55 -9.76 8.76
C ILE A 846 9.44 -8.23 8.66
N ALA A 847 9.23 -7.56 9.79
CA ALA A 847 9.15 -6.11 9.86
C ALA A 847 10.45 -5.43 9.38
N ALA A 848 11.60 -5.89 9.87
CA ALA A 848 12.90 -5.40 9.47
C ALA A 848 13.16 -5.61 7.96
N ALA A 849 12.74 -6.73 7.39
CA ALA A 849 12.95 -7.02 5.97
C ALA A 849 12.09 -6.12 5.07
N LEU A 850 10.85 -5.84 5.49
CA LEU A 850 9.99 -4.85 4.83
C LEU A 850 10.60 -3.45 4.94
N TYR A 851 11.01 -3.04 6.14
CA TYR A 851 11.70 -1.77 6.34
C TYR A 851 12.95 -1.64 5.45
N CYS A 852 13.82 -2.66 5.40
CA CYS A 852 14.98 -2.65 4.51
C CYS A 852 14.55 -2.52 3.04
N ARG A 853 13.58 -3.30 2.57
CA ARG A 853 13.10 -3.24 1.19
C ARG A 853 12.71 -1.81 0.75
N HIS A 854 12.09 -1.04 1.65
CA HIS A 854 11.56 0.28 1.32
C HIS A 854 12.49 1.45 1.66
N PHE A 855 13.26 1.36 2.75
CA PHE A 855 14.08 2.47 3.26
C PHE A 855 15.58 2.21 3.19
N GLN A 856 16.02 0.95 3.17
CA GLN A 856 17.43 0.57 3.21
C GLN A 856 17.71 -0.69 2.36
N PRO A 857 17.48 -0.64 1.03
CA PRO A 857 17.42 -1.84 0.18
C PRO A 857 18.75 -2.60 0.09
N GLU A 858 19.86 -1.94 0.40
CA GLU A 858 21.19 -2.56 0.45
C GLU A 858 21.44 -3.37 1.74
N LYS A 859 20.58 -3.19 2.77
CA LYS A 859 20.74 -3.86 4.06
C LYS A 859 20.06 -5.22 4.08
N ARG A 860 20.68 -6.15 4.81
CA ARG A 860 20.18 -7.50 5.04
C ARG A 860 19.74 -7.68 6.48
N VAL A 861 18.79 -8.60 6.67
CA VAL A 861 18.30 -9.01 7.97
C VAL A 861 18.85 -10.39 8.30
N ILE A 862 19.50 -10.49 9.46
CA ILE A 862 20.04 -11.73 10.03
C ILE A 862 19.26 -12.02 11.31
N CYS A 863 18.54 -13.14 11.35
CA CYS A 863 17.71 -13.55 12.46
C CYS A 863 18.42 -14.69 13.21
N VAL A 864 18.97 -14.41 14.38
CA VAL A 864 19.81 -15.34 15.15
C VAL A 864 19.02 -15.86 16.35
N GLU A 865 18.61 -17.12 16.25
CA GLU A 865 17.58 -17.73 17.08
C GLU A 865 18.15 -18.89 17.90
N GLY A 866 17.79 -19.00 19.17
CA GLY A 866 17.87 -20.30 19.85
C GLY A 866 16.80 -21.24 19.30
N ASP A 867 17.07 -22.54 19.24
CA ASP A 867 16.11 -23.56 18.79
C ASP A 867 14.75 -23.50 19.50
N SER A 868 14.74 -23.35 20.83
CA SER A 868 13.50 -23.18 21.60
C SER A 868 12.76 -21.90 21.22
N ALA A 869 13.48 -20.77 21.06
CA ALA A 869 12.89 -19.48 20.74
C ALA A 869 12.28 -19.47 19.32
N PHE A 870 13.00 -20.05 18.35
CA PHE A 870 12.53 -20.28 16.99
C PHE A 870 11.19 -21.03 16.96
N GLY A 871 11.02 -22.04 17.83
CA GLY A 871 9.80 -22.84 17.92
C GLY A 871 8.51 -22.04 18.17
N PHE A 872 8.58 -20.88 18.84
CA PHE A 872 7.39 -20.06 19.14
C PHE A 872 6.80 -19.35 17.91
N SER A 873 7.62 -19.06 16.89
CA SER A 873 7.18 -18.29 15.71
C SER A 873 7.57 -18.91 14.37
N GLY A 874 8.19 -20.10 14.37
CA GLY A 874 8.75 -20.76 13.19
C GLY A 874 7.83 -20.87 11.98
N MET A 875 6.51 -20.96 12.19
CA MET A 875 5.55 -21.04 11.08
C MET A 875 5.48 -19.76 10.22
N GLU A 876 5.97 -18.61 10.73
CA GLU A 876 6.07 -17.35 9.97
C GLU A 876 7.13 -17.40 8.84
N ILE A 877 7.91 -18.49 8.73
CA ILE A 877 8.69 -18.77 7.52
C ILE A 877 7.80 -18.79 6.28
N GLU A 878 6.57 -19.32 6.38
CA GLU A 878 5.61 -19.28 5.29
C GLU A 878 5.29 -17.84 4.88
N THR A 879 5.09 -16.94 5.83
CA THR A 879 4.87 -15.51 5.59
C THR A 879 6.06 -14.89 4.86
N MET A 880 7.29 -15.19 5.29
CA MET A 880 8.51 -14.71 4.63
C MET A 880 8.60 -15.20 3.18
N VAL A 881 8.26 -16.45 2.91
CA VAL A 881 8.21 -17.01 1.54
C VAL A 881 7.14 -16.31 0.70
N ARG A 882 5.92 -16.20 1.23
CA ARG A 882 4.77 -15.60 0.52
C ARG A 882 5.03 -14.15 0.13
N TYR A 883 5.71 -13.38 0.98
CA TYR A 883 6.07 -11.99 0.69
C TYR A 883 7.49 -11.79 0.15
N LYS A 884 8.19 -12.89 -0.19
CA LYS A 884 9.53 -12.89 -0.80
C LYS A 884 10.58 -12.09 0.00
N LEU A 885 10.61 -12.31 1.32
CA LEU A 885 11.47 -11.56 2.25
C LEU A 885 12.83 -12.27 2.42
N PRO A 886 13.96 -11.63 2.06
CA PRO A 886 15.29 -12.28 2.04
C PRO A 886 15.99 -12.27 3.40
N VAL A 887 15.34 -12.86 4.41
CA VAL A 887 15.87 -13.01 5.76
C VAL A 887 16.79 -14.24 5.83
N VAL A 888 17.97 -14.09 6.42
CA VAL A 888 18.85 -15.22 6.77
C VAL A 888 18.61 -15.59 8.22
N ILE A 889 18.01 -16.76 8.45
CA ILE A 889 17.70 -17.29 9.79
C ILE A 889 18.83 -18.24 10.18
N VAL A 890 19.47 -17.99 11.31
CA VAL A 890 20.50 -18.84 11.91
C VAL A 890 19.93 -19.40 13.21
N VAL A 891 19.58 -20.68 13.20
CA VAL A 891 19.12 -21.40 14.40
C VAL A 891 20.35 -22.01 15.08
N VAL A 892 20.67 -21.55 16.28
CA VAL A 892 21.71 -22.10 17.14
C VAL A 892 21.09 -23.19 18.00
N ASN A 893 21.37 -24.44 17.64
CA ASN A 893 20.62 -25.61 18.08
C ASN A 893 21.47 -26.45 19.06
N ASN A 894 21.18 -26.31 20.35
CA ASN A 894 21.74 -27.14 21.42
C ASN A 894 20.74 -28.23 21.89
N SER A 895 19.62 -28.40 21.19
CA SER A 895 18.57 -29.37 21.52
C SER A 895 17.93 -29.15 22.90
N GLY A 896 17.76 -27.90 23.34
CA GLY A 896 17.17 -27.65 24.65
C GLY A 896 17.05 -26.20 25.09
N ILE A 897 16.34 -26.01 26.20
CA ILE A 897 16.16 -24.72 26.85
C ILE A 897 17.34 -24.52 27.82
N TYR A 898 18.20 -23.54 27.53
CA TYR A 898 19.52 -23.31 28.14
C TYR A 898 20.56 -24.38 27.80
N GLY A 899 20.20 -25.66 27.91
CA GLY A 899 21.03 -26.82 27.57
C GLY A 899 20.16 -28.01 27.19
N GLY A 900 20.71 -28.89 26.33
CA GLY A 900 20.07 -30.13 25.91
C GLY A 900 20.71 -31.35 26.56
N LEU A 901 20.38 -32.53 26.04
CA LEU A 901 21.02 -33.79 26.41
C LEU A 901 21.80 -34.37 25.22
N PRO A 902 22.91 -35.08 25.49
CA PRO A 902 23.52 -35.99 24.52
C PRO A 902 22.48 -37.03 24.03
N GLU A 903 22.67 -37.51 22.79
CA GLU A 903 21.70 -38.38 22.11
C GLU A 903 21.46 -39.71 22.83
N ASP A 904 22.54 -40.34 23.29
CA ASP A 904 22.53 -41.57 24.08
C ASP A 904 21.75 -41.37 25.39
N VAL A 905 22.06 -40.30 26.13
CA VAL A 905 21.38 -39.99 27.40
C VAL A 905 19.90 -39.69 27.18
N TYR A 906 19.56 -38.96 26.11
CA TYR A 906 18.18 -38.66 25.77
C TYR A 906 17.38 -39.94 25.47
N ASN A 907 17.94 -40.84 24.65
CA ASN A 907 17.30 -42.10 24.28
C ASN A 907 17.17 -43.04 25.49
N ASP A 908 18.23 -43.20 26.29
CA ASP A 908 18.21 -44.02 27.51
C ASP A 908 17.13 -43.55 28.49
N LEU A 909 16.96 -42.23 28.65
CA LEU A 909 15.89 -41.68 29.48
C LEU A 909 14.51 -42.01 28.91
N GLN A 910 14.29 -41.83 27.60
CA GLN A 910 12.99 -42.15 27.00
C GLN A 910 12.65 -43.64 27.09
N ASP A 911 13.65 -44.52 26.98
CA ASP A 911 13.47 -45.97 27.11
C ASP A 911 13.27 -46.42 28.56
N SER A 912 13.66 -45.59 29.54
CA SER A 912 13.56 -45.91 30.97
C SER A 912 12.13 -45.87 31.54
N GLY A 913 11.14 -45.35 30.80
CA GLY A 913 9.75 -45.31 31.25
C GLY A 913 8.82 -44.49 30.38
N GLU A 914 7.67 -44.10 30.94
CA GLU A 914 6.69 -43.27 30.25
C GLU A 914 7.29 -41.92 29.85
N VAL A 915 7.41 -41.66 28.53
CA VAL A 915 8.16 -40.53 27.94
C VAL A 915 7.87 -39.18 28.60
N THR A 916 6.60 -38.90 28.92
CA THR A 916 6.16 -37.64 29.55
C THR A 916 6.60 -37.49 31.01
N LYS A 917 7.04 -38.57 31.66
CA LYS A 917 7.55 -38.57 33.04
C LYS A 917 9.07 -38.57 33.12
N VAL A 918 9.75 -39.13 32.13
CA VAL A 918 11.19 -39.38 32.15
C VAL A 918 12.00 -38.42 31.29
N THR A 919 11.38 -37.81 30.26
CA THR A 919 12.06 -36.79 29.44
C THR A 919 12.12 -35.48 30.22
N PRO A 920 13.31 -34.89 30.45
CA PRO A 920 13.40 -33.62 31.14
C PRO A 920 12.64 -32.51 30.40
N PRO A 921 11.83 -31.68 31.08
CA PRO A 921 11.05 -30.62 30.43
C PRO A 921 11.87 -29.54 29.72
N THR A 922 13.17 -29.46 30.00
CA THR A 922 14.10 -28.53 29.34
C THR A 922 14.69 -29.10 28.05
N SER A 923 14.58 -30.41 27.81
CA SER A 923 15.15 -31.07 26.64
C SER A 923 14.20 -30.97 25.46
N LEU A 924 14.74 -30.58 24.30
CA LEU A 924 14.05 -30.70 23.02
C LEU A 924 14.59 -31.93 22.27
N SER A 925 13.91 -32.32 21.20
CA SER A 925 14.36 -33.44 20.38
C SER A 925 15.75 -33.18 19.81
N VAL A 926 16.63 -34.17 19.99
CA VAL A 926 18.04 -34.09 19.64
C VAL A 926 18.22 -33.80 18.15
N SER A 927 19.04 -32.80 17.83
CA SER A 927 19.43 -32.42 16.46
C SER A 927 18.25 -32.21 15.51
N THR A 928 17.15 -31.63 16.01
CA THR A 928 15.95 -31.34 15.21
C THR A 928 16.31 -30.60 13.91
N ARG A 929 15.79 -31.12 12.78
CA ARG A 929 16.14 -30.68 11.43
C ARG A 929 15.32 -29.48 10.96
N TYR A 930 15.45 -28.33 11.63
CA TYR A 930 14.69 -27.11 11.32
C TYR A 930 14.89 -26.60 9.90
N GLU A 931 16.05 -26.83 9.29
CA GLU A 931 16.35 -26.42 7.92
C GLU A 931 15.46 -27.13 6.89
N ASN A 932 14.93 -28.32 7.21
CA ASN A 932 14.01 -29.05 6.34
C ASN A 932 12.66 -28.33 6.18
N MET A 933 12.33 -27.35 7.02
CA MET A 933 11.15 -26.50 6.81
C MET A 933 11.20 -25.76 5.46
N MET A 934 12.40 -25.50 4.93
CA MET A 934 12.53 -24.89 3.60
C MET A 934 12.06 -25.81 2.47
N ASN A 935 12.12 -27.13 2.65
CA ASN A 935 11.68 -28.11 1.65
C ASN A 935 10.17 -28.00 1.38
N LEU A 936 9.38 -27.57 2.37
CA LEU A 936 7.94 -27.31 2.23
C LEU A 936 7.63 -26.28 1.12
N PHE A 937 8.61 -25.42 0.80
CA PHE A 937 8.51 -24.36 -0.19
C PHE A 937 9.39 -24.62 -1.42
N GLY A 938 9.88 -25.86 -1.59
CA GLY A 938 10.78 -26.23 -2.69
C GLY A 938 12.15 -25.52 -2.63
N ARG A 939 12.58 -25.09 -1.44
CA ARG A 939 13.85 -24.37 -1.22
C ARG A 939 14.78 -25.22 -0.34
N LYS A 940 16.08 -25.00 -0.49
CA LYS A 940 17.12 -25.69 0.29
C LYS A 940 17.39 -24.94 1.61
N GLY A 941 17.36 -25.67 2.72
CA GLY A 941 17.93 -25.25 4.00
C GLY A 941 19.37 -25.76 4.17
N PHE A 942 20.09 -25.22 5.15
CA PHE A 942 21.47 -25.59 5.46
C PHE A 942 21.56 -26.19 6.86
N TYR A 943 22.18 -27.36 6.95
CA TYR A 943 22.51 -28.02 8.21
C TYR A 943 24.03 -27.95 8.39
N CYS A 944 24.50 -27.45 9.52
CA CYS A 944 25.91 -27.18 9.76
C CYS A 944 26.36 -27.76 11.10
N THR A 945 27.44 -28.55 11.09
CA THR A 945 28.12 -29.06 12.29
C THR A 945 29.51 -28.47 12.46
N SER A 946 30.06 -27.81 11.42
CA SER A 946 31.38 -27.17 11.45
C SER A 946 31.33 -25.67 11.10
N ILE A 947 32.38 -24.93 11.48
CA ILE A 947 32.54 -23.51 11.11
C ILE A 947 32.61 -23.31 9.60
N SER A 948 33.26 -24.24 8.88
CA SER A 948 33.40 -24.16 7.42
C SER A 948 32.04 -24.23 6.72
N GLU A 949 31.16 -25.12 7.18
CA GLU A 949 29.79 -25.26 6.69
C GLU A 949 28.95 -24.02 7.00
N LEU A 950 29.05 -23.49 8.22
CA LEU A 950 28.37 -22.26 8.63
C LEU A 950 28.73 -21.08 7.71
N GLN A 951 30.01 -20.81 7.52
CA GLN A 951 30.45 -19.68 6.69
C GLN A 951 30.04 -19.83 5.23
N ASN A 952 30.08 -21.05 4.69
CA ASN A 952 29.60 -21.33 3.34
C ASN A 952 28.08 -21.17 3.23
N ALA A 953 27.32 -21.67 4.21
CA ALA A 953 25.87 -21.53 4.27
C ALA A 953 25.43 -20.07 4.30
N VAL A 954 26.10 -19.22 5.08
CA VAL A 954 25.81 -17.77 5.13
C VAL A 954 26.06 -17.12 3.77
N LYS A 955 27.19 -17.43 3.12
CA LYS A 955 27.51 -16.90 1.78
C LYS A 955 26.46 -17.30 0.74
N GLU A 956 25.99 -18.55 0.74
CA GLU A 956 24.94 -19.01 -0.16
C GLU A 956 23.58 -18.38 0.18
N ALA A 957 23.21 -18.33 1.46
CA ALA A 957 21.96 -17.70 1.92
C ALA A 957 21.89 -16.20 1.56
N LEU A 958 23.02 -15.49 1.59
CA LEU A 958 23.09 -14.10 1.17
C LEU A 958 22.87 -13.89 -0.34
N LYS A 959 23.03 -14.91 -1.18
CA LYS A 959 22.68 -14.81 -2.61
C LYS A 959 21.17 -14.85 -2.84
N VAL A 960 20.40 -15.40 -1.90
CA VAL A 960 18.95 -15.48 -1.98
C VAL A 960 18.35 -14.11 -1.67
N THR A 961 17.57 -13.58 -2.62
CA THR A 961 16.94 -12.24 -2.55
C THR A 961 15.41 -12.27 -2.60
N ASP A 962 14.81 -13.43 -2.83
CA ASP A 962 13.38 -13.61 -3.09
C ASP A 962 12.67 -14.53 -2.08
N GLY A 963 13.29 -14.81 -0.93
CA GLY A 963 12.73 -15.63 0.13
C GLY A 963 13.73 -15.89 1.27
N PRO A 964 13.28 -16.47 2.39
CA PRO A 964 14.14 -16.72 3.53
C PRO A 964 15.11 -17.87 3.28
N SER A 965 16.15 -17.95 4.11
CA SER A 965 17.05 -19.10 4.21
C SER A 965 17.17 -19.52 5.67
N ILE A 966 17.22 -20.83 5.95
CA ILE A 966 17.45 -21.36 7.29
C ILE A 966 18.82 -22.04 7.33
N ILE A 967 19.63 -21.65 8.29
CA ILE A 967 20.92 -22.25 8.64
C ILE A 967 20.76 -22.81 10.05
N ASN A 968 20.68 -24.13 10.16
CA ASN A 968 20.59 -24.85 11.42
C ASN A 968 21.99 -25.27 11.84
N VAL A 969 22.52 -24.65 12.89
CA VAL A 969 23.88 -24.86 13.39
C VAL A 969 23.81 -25.70 14.65
N ILE A 970 24.33 -26.92 14.60
CA ILE A 970 24.40 -27.79 15.76
C ILE A 970 25.56 -27.35 16.65
N ILE A 971 25.26 -27.17 17.93
CA ILE A 971 26.24 -26.88 18.96
C ILE A 971 26.15 -27.92 20.08
N SER A 972 27.17 -27.97 20.93
CA SER A 972 27.17 -28.88 22.08
C SER A 972 25.94 -28.64 22.96
N PRO A 973 25.20 -29.69 23.36
CA PRO A 973 24.08 -29.58 24.29
C PRO A 973 24.48 -28.98 25.65
N SER A 974 25.75 -29.11 26.01
CA SER A 974 26.35 -28.57 27.25
C SER A 974 27.11 -27.25 27.05
N ALA A 975 27.09 -26.66 25.84
CA ALA A 975 27.70 -25.36 25.61
C ALA A 975 27.03 -24.30 26.50
N ASP A 976 27.84 -23.51 27.21
CA ASP A 976 27.36 -22.47 28.10
C ASP A 976 28.24 -21.22 28.00
N ARG A 977 27.80 -20.15 28.66
CA ARG A 977 28.56 -18.91 28.85
C ARG A 977 29.89 -19.18 29.55
N LYS A 978 30.84 -18.26 29.36
CA LYS A 978 32.09 -18.25 30.14
C LYS A 978 31.79 -18.28 31.67
N PRO A 979 32.67 -18.89 32.48
CA PRO A 979 32.51 -18.91 33.93
C PRO A 979 32.30 -17.51 34.52
N GLN A 980 31.27 -17.36 35.35
CA GLN A 980 30.93 -16.09 35.98
C GLN A 980 31.63 -15.97 37.33
N THR A 981 32.26 -14.82 37.59
CA THR A 981 32.97 -14.55 38.85
C THR A 981 32.02 -14.47 40.05
N PHE A 982 30.76 -14.12 39.83
CA PHE A 982 29.76 -13.95 40.87
C PHE A 982 28.53 -14.80 40.58
N SER A 983 28.08 -15.61 41.54
CA SER A 983 26.87 -16.44 41.42
C SER A 983 25.59 -15.61 41.30
N TRP A 984 25.55 -14.42 41.90
CA TRP A 984 24.41 -13.51 41.75
C TRP A 984 24.28 -12.94 40.34
N LEU A 985 25.26 -13.12 39.43
CA LEU A 985 25.08 -12.77 38.01
C LEU A 985 23.99 -13.62 37.36
N THR A 986 23.69 -14.78 37.94
CA THR A 986 22.75 -15.79 37.43
C THR A 986 21.53 -15.99 38.33
N GLU A 987 21.50 -15.38 39.51
CA GLU A 987 20.37 -15.41 40.46
C GLU A 987 19.86 -13.99 40.74
N SER A 988 18.54 -13.76 40.59
CA SER A 988 17.89 -12.51 40.98
C SER A 988 17.64 -12.48 42.49
N LYS A 989 18.70 -12.37 43.29
CA LYS A 989 18.57 -11.97 44.70
C LYS A 989 18.76 -10.46 44.76
N LEU A 990 17.68 -9.74 45.09
CA LEU A 990 17.69 -8.31 45.41
C LEU A 990 18.48 -8.04 46.69
#